data_AF-A0A7X9GA96-F1
#
_entry.id   AF-A0A7X9GA96-F1
#
_cell.length_a   1.000
_cell.length_b   1.000
_cell.length_c   1.000
_cell.angle_alpha   90.00
_cell.angle_beta   90.00
_cell.angle_gamma   90.00
#
_symmetry.space_group_name_H-M   'P 1'
#
loop_
_entity.id
_entity.type
_entity.pdbx_description
1 polymer ?
#
loop_
_entity_poly.entity_id
_entity_poly.type
_entity_poly.pdbx_seq_one_letter_code
_entity_poly.pdbx_strand_id
1 'polypeptide(L)'
;MRFTHIALALCCLSAFGAEVRVAVRNGVPQIQVDGAAVRPRWFWGGPTTTSIAIKPGEQVIDVERLPLNSGDINLTFHFRFERKPTTIWLDRFEVLDVTDGTTLMPLDDFENANGSIPDNWCFFPRDERNTVGTVSLDSRGGADGSTALKIEIKNPPARSVWPDFHVYTKATVRNLQEGHRYKIRCWLKSDTANTLTLGVYQPSAPSFIGMMTDDQFQRQIAMAAEVGIDFISPPCPMPWPKPGEAPDWSGVDTAMRHILQANPKAKIVPRFGMAPPTWWNREHPDDLMQWRENSREHPPTFSVSSRRWRRDACEQLHRVITYLEEHYPDNMAGYHPCGQNTSEWFYQDSWQQDFHGYSPVEEAAFRDWLARKYVNDAALQQAWRDPQVTLASAKTPSPQERRNAASYGMLILPGEAQPVIDHNLFLQDEMADAVLELARTVRSASQGRRLSVFFYGYCYEFSSMGRMSACGHLATRKLLASPDIDILCSPISYFDRELGGGGHAMTAAESIMRAGKLWLYEDDTRTHLAAGGSLGGLRYHAGNQWESRQILLRNTGQEIIRNLACWWMDLMRNAWYADPALWAEMQALAPMEEAKLSQPRPYTPPVASVFDEYSAVYTNRGHSITQPLLAQSRHAFARMGAPYGQYFLDDVLAGRVAGRLLVLQNPWVMNAEQRRQLKQAVADKFVLWCHAPAVLDPVQGVTLAASQELTGFALTRLEGETSPETVQATARGRELGLPAEWAVRKNTPLLFAVQTTPTDEVLACWPDGAAAVVLRGKALFCASPQLPRELLRLAARQAGVHLYTDDECVLYSDGVNILVHATKEGPVTLRLPQASMLSDAINGQPLTSTAQTTLRLDLRFGETRIVRLHP
;
A
#
# COMPACT_ATOMS: atom_id res chain seq x y z
N MET A 1 39.92 37.67 -41.04
CA MET A 1 38.58 37.05 -41.08
C MET A 1 38.69 35.60 -40.61
N ARG A 2 38.43 35.32 -39.32
CA ARG A 2 38.25 33.97 -38.73
C ARG A 2 37.98 34.14 -37.23
N PHE A 3 36.77 34.60 -36.89
CA PHE A 3 36.24 34.61 -35.51
C PHE A 3 34.71 34.68 -35.60
N THR A 4 34.04 33.63 -36.10
CA THR A 4 32.57 33.61 -36.10
C THR A 4 31.91 32.24 -36.24
N HIS A 5 32.52 31.13 -35.78
CA HIS A 5 31.84 29.80 -35.87
C HIS A 5 31.91 28.92 -34.62
N ILE A 6 32.32 29.43 -33.45
CA ILE A 6 32.33 28.63 -32.21
C ILE A 6 31.19 29.02 -31.24
N ALA A 7 30.46 30.12 -31.49
CA ALA A 7 29.39 30.58 -30.60
C ALA A 7 27.97 30.06 -30.92
N LEU A 8 27.78 29.27 -31.98
CA LEU A 8 26.44 28.85 -32.44
C LEU A 8 26.08 27.38 -32.16
N ALA A 9 26.96 26.60 -31.53
CA ALA A 9 26.72 25.19 -31.20
C ALA A 9 26.38 24.94 -29.71
N LEU A 10 26.33 26.00 -28.89
CA LEU A 10 26.07 25.94 -27.44
C LEU A 10 24.71 26.51 -27.01
N CYS A 11 23.85 26.92 -27.97
CA CYS A 11 22.54 27.50 -27.68
C CYS A 11 21.34 26.66 -28.18
N CYS A 12 21.52 25.37 -28.45
CA CYS A 12 20.42 24.46 -28.85
C CYS A 12 20.24 23.23 -27.93
N LEU A 13 20.76 23.28 -26.69
CA LEU A 13 20.56 22.22 -25.69
C LEU A 13 19.52 22.57 -24.60
N SER A 14 18.88 23.73 -24.68
CA SER A 14 17.95 24.24 -23.67
C SER A 14 16.46 24.04 -24.03
N ALA A 15 16.12 23.03 -24.83
CA ALA A 15 14.73 22.79 -25.27
C ALA A 15 14.04 21.59 -24.62
N PHE A 16 14.74 20.86 -23.74
CA PHE A 16 14.21 19.68 -23.06
C PHE A 16 14.33 19.90 -21.56
N GLY A 17 13.21 19.82 -20.81
CA GLY A 17 13.22 19.93 -19.34
C GLY A 17 14.12 18.88 -18.65
N ALA A 18 14.12 18.82 -17.32
CA ALA A 18 14.95 17.85 -16.59
C ALA A 18 14.73 16.39 -17.04
N GLU A 19 15.69 15.49 -16.88
CA GLU A 19 15.50 14.04 -16.94
C GLU A 19 15.38 13.48 -15.53
N VAL A 20 14.36 12.66 -15.26
CA VAL A 20 14.15 12.05 -13.94
C VAL A 20 13.91 10.55 -14.08
N ARG A 21 14.88 9.74 -13.64
CA ARG A 21 14.92 8.28 -13.86
C ARG A 21 15.47 7.54 -12.66
N VAL A 22 15.20 6.25 -12.56
CA VAL A 22 15.95 5.37 -11.65
C VAL A 22 17.20 4.86 -12.36
N ALA A 23 18.35 5.07 -11.74
CA ALA A 23 19.62 4.52 -12.18
C ALA A 23 20.28 3.71 -11.04
N VAL A 24 21.00 2.66 -11.41
CA VAL A 24 21.68 1.79 -10.44
C VAL A 24 23.13 2.25 -10.27
N ARG A 25 23.51 2.58 -9.03
CA ARG A 25 24.90 2.89 -8.66
C ARG A 25 25.36 1.97 -7.54
N ASN A 26 26.48 1.28 -7.75
CA ASN A 26 27.00 0.24 -6.85
C ASN A 26 25.95 -0.79 -6.42
N GLY A 27 25.05 -1.18 -7.33
CA GLY A 27 23.98 -2.14 -7.06
C GLY A 27 22.80 -1.59 -6.25
N VAL A 28 22.69 -0.27 -6.07
CA VAL A 28 21.54 0.40 -5.43
C VAL A 28 20.80 1.26 -6.47
N PRO A 29 19.52 0.99 -6.74
CA PRO A 29 18.68 1.89 -7.55
C PRO A 29 18.42 3.19 -6.79
N GLN A 30 18.59 4.32 -7.47
CA GLN A 30 18.41 5.66 -6.92
C GLN A 30 17.71 6.54 -7.94
N ILE A 31 16.82 7.42 -7.47
CA ILE A 31 16.25 8.46 -8.33
C ILE A 31 17.38 9.43 -8.68
N GLN A 32 17.52 9.71 -9.97
CA GLN A 32 18.40 10.74 -10.48
C GLN A 32 17.58 11.84 -11.15
N VAL A 33 17.94 13.09 -10.87
CA VAL A 33 17.49 14.28 -11.60
C VAL A 33 18.71 14.80 -12.35
N ASP A 34 18.66 14.79 -13.68
CA ASP A 34 19.77 15.18 -14.57
C ASP A 34 21.09 14.47 -14.23
N GLY A 35 21.00 13.17 -13.92
CA GLY A 35 22.14 12.32 -13.55
C GLY A 35 22.61 12.46 -12.10
N ALA A 36 22.11 13.42 -11.33
CA ALA A 36 22.43 13.59 -9.92
C ALA A 36 21.46 12.80 -9.04
N ALA A 37 21.98 11.92 -8.18
CA ALA A 37 21.16 11.17 -7.22
C ALA A 37 20.53 12.12 -6.19
N VAL A 38 19.22 11.96 -5.95
CA VAL A 38 18.44 12.79 -5.03
C VAL A 38 17.78 11.95 -3.94
N ARG A 39 17.40 12.60 -2.84
CA ARG A 39 16.65 11.99 -1.73
C ARG A 39 15.31 11.46 -2.24
N PRO A 40 15.00 10.16 -2.14
CA PRO A 40 13.75 9.59 -2.63
C PRO A 40 12.61 9.75 -1.60
N ARG A 41 12.37 11.00 -1.17
CA ARG A 41 11.33 11.38 -0.21
C ARG A 41 10.35 12.32 -0.87
N TRP A 42 9.07 11.96 -0.87
CA TRP A 42 8.03 12.74 -1.52
C TRP A 42 6.93 13.09 -0.52
N PHE A 43 6.09 14.06 -0.88
CA PHE A 43 4.83 14.32 -0.20
C PHE A 43 3.67 13.92 -1.12
N TRP A 44 2.69 13.18 -0.58
CA TRP A 44 1.43 12.89 -1.24
C TRP A 44 0.30 13.62 -0.51
N GLY A 45 -0.50 14.36 -1.26
CA GLY A 45 -1.67 15.06 -0.77
C GLY A 45 -2.47 15.65 -1.91
N GLY A 46 -3.62 16.24 -1.61
CA GLY A 46 -4.42 17.01 -2.55
C GLY A 46 -5.24 18.06 -1.81
N PRO A 47 -6.06 18.85 -2.53
CA PRO A 47 -6.95 19.83 -1.93
C PRO A 47 -7.69 19.31 -0.69
N THR A 48 -7.63 20.09 0.38
CA THR A 48 -8.02 19.72 1.74
C THR A 48 -9.33 20.39 2.15
N THR A 49 -10.11 19.70 2.98
CA THR A 49 -11.26 20.29 3.67
C THR A 49 -11.25 19.83 5.12
N THR A 50 -10.54 20.60 5.96
CA THR A 50 -10.40 20.32 7.38
C THR A 50 -11.71 20.51 8.14
N SER A 51 -11.92 19.66 9.14
CA SER A 51 -13.04 19.77 10.07
C SER A 51 -12.79 20.86 11.11
N ILE A 52 -13.84 21.59 11.46
CA ILE A 52 -13.83 22.70 12.40
C ILE A 52 -14.41 22.20 13.73
N ALA A 53 -13.71 22.40 14.84
CA ALA A 53 -14.22 22.02 16.16
C ALA A 53 -15.39 22.92 16.58
N ILE A 54 -16.44 22.31 17.13
CA ILE A 54 -17.59 23.00 17.72
C ILE A 54 -17.61 22.75 19.23
N LYS A 55 -17.66 23.84 20.01
CA LYS A 55 -17.81 23.78 21.47
C LYS A 55 -19.30 23.78 21.84
N PRO A 56 -19.69 23.24 23.01
CA PRO A 56 -21.01 23.48 23.56
C PRO A 56 -21.23 24.99 23.77
N GLY A 57 -22.44 25.47 23.48
CA GLY A 57 -22.80 26.88 23.51
C GLY A 57 -22.65 27.56 22.15
N GLU A 58 -22.61 28.89 22.18
CA GLU A 58 -22.61 29.76 21.00
C GLU A 58 -21.19 30.06 20.52
N GLN A 59 -20.98 30.09 19.21
CA GLN A 59 -19.72 30.47 18.58
C GLN A 59 -19.95 30.97 17.14
N VAL A 60 -19.08 31.88 16.70
CA VAL A 60 -19.00 32.26 15.29
C VAL A 60 -17.97 31.38 14.60
N ILE A 61 -18.38 30.74 13.50
CA ILE A 61 -17.48 30.15 12.52
C ILE A 61 -17.11 31.24 11.53
N ASP A 62 -15.81 31.46 11.37
CA ASP A 62 -15.23 32.39 10.39
C ASP A 62 -14.01 31.68 9.80
N VAL A 63 -14.14 31.21 8.56
CA VAL A 63 -13.08 30.46 7.86
C VAL A 63 -12.83 30.98 6.46
N GLU A 64 -11.56 31.04 6.08
CA GLU A 64 -11.16 31.41 4.72
C GLU A 64 -11.00 30.18 3.84
N ARG A 65 -11.32 30.35 2.56
CA ARG A 65 -11.28 29.32 1.54
C ARG A 65 -10.74 29.87 0.22
N LEU A 66 -10.04 29.00 -0.49
CA LEU A 66 -9.47 29.29 -1.81
C LEU A 66 -10.29 28.55 -2.88
N PRO A 67 -10.58 29.17 -4.03
CA PRO A 67 -11.26 28.49 -5.13
C PRO A 67 -10.36 27.42 -5.75
N LEU A 68 -10.95 26.28 -6.10
CA LEU A 68 -10.35 25.22 -6.92
C LEU A 68 -10.66 25.42 -8.41
N ASN A 69 -11.60 26.28 -8.75
CA ASN A 69 -11.88 26.67 -10.12
C ASN A 69 -12.38 28.12 -10.16
N SER A 70 -12.29 28.76 -11.30
CA SER A 70 -12.74 30.14 -11.53
C SER A 70 -13.83 30.19 -12.61
N GLY A 71 -14.56 31.31 -12.64
CA GLY A 71 -15.69 31.54 -13.54
C GLY A 71 -17.05 31.40 -12.87
N ASP A 72 -18.10 31.35 -13.69
CA ASP A 72 -19.48 31.23 -13.23
C ASP A 72 -19.80 29.77 -12.86
N ILE A 73 -19.80 29.49 -11.56
CA ILE A 73 -19.96 28.15 -11.00
C ILE A 73 -21.28 28.07 -10.24
N ASN A 74 -22.03 26.98 -10.46
CA ASN A 74 -23.22 26.69 -9.68
C ASN A 74 -22.83 26.11 -8.30
N LEU A 75 -22.78 26.95 -7.26
CA LEU A 75 -22.23 26.60 -5.94
C LEU A 75 -23.29 26.21 -4.91
N THR A 76 -22.98 25.19 -4.11
CA THR A 76 -23.71 24.78 -2.91
C THR A 76 -22.74 24.62 -1.72
N PHE A 77 -23.17 25.02 -0.53
CA PHE A 77 -22.42 24.92 0.71
C PHE A 77 -23.04 23.85 1.60
N HIS A 78 -22.28 22.82 1.94
CA HIS A 78 -22.73 21.66 2.71
C HIS A 78 -22.12 21.68 4.12
N PHE A 79 -22.97 21.50 5.11
CA PHE A 79 -22.66 21.44 6.53
C PHE A 79 -22.85 20.01 7.02
N ARG A 80 -21.74 19.33 7.30
CA ARG A 80 -21.69 17.97 7.86
C ARG A 80 -21.21 18.00 9.29
N PHE A 81 -21.91 17.29 10.16
CA PHE A 81 -21.56 17.20 11.58
C PHE A 81 -21.07 15.81 11.97
N GLU A 82 -20.36 15.71 13.08
CA GLU A 82 -19.86 14.45 13.62
C GLU A 82 -20.98 13.43 13.83
N ARG A 83 -20.65 12.15 13.67
CA ARG A 83 -21.62 11.06 13.75
C ARG A 83 -22.08 10.72 15.17
N LYS A 84 -22.74 11.66 15.86
CA LYS A 84 -23.32 11.48 17.21
C LYS A 84 -24.58 12.32 17.44
N PRO A 85 -25.41 11.95 18.44
CA PRO A 85 -26.57 12.74 18.81
C PRO A 85 -26.18 14.16 19.25
N THR A 86 -26.85 15.17 18.68
CA THR A 86 -26.61 16.58 19.00
C THR A 86 -27.75 17.44 18.46
N THR A 87 -27.94 18.62 19.05
CA THR A 87 -28.76 19.69 18.51
C THR A 87 -27.88 20.88 18.17
N ILE A 88 -28.00 21.37 16.93
CA ILE A 88 -27.23 22.49 16.40
C ILE A 88 -28.19 23.53 15.86
N TRP A 89 -27.93 24.80 16.16
CA TRP A 89 -28.59 25.94 15.54
C TRP A 89 -27.59 26.64 14.63
N LEU A 90 -28.00 26.94 13.40
CA LEU A 90 -27.24 27.69 12.41
C LEU A 90 -27.96 28.99 12.11
N ASP A 91 -27.22 30.09 12.11
CA ASP A 91 -27.72 31.45 11.86
C ASP A 91 -26.65 32.32 11.16
N ARG A 92 -27.04 33.46 10.62
CA ARG A 92 -26.17 34.50 10.04
C ARG A 92 -25.14 33.96 9.05
N PHE A 93 -25.58 33.13 8.10
CA PHE A 93 -24.70 32.57 7.07
C PHE A 93 -24.42 33.59 5.97
N GLU A 94 -23.15 33.87 5.70
CA GLU A 94 -22.72 34.74 4.60
C GLU A 94 -21.39 34.26 3.99
N VAL A 95 -21.12 34.67 2.75
CA VAL A 95 -19.82 34.45 2.10
C VAL A 95 -19.35 35.74 1.48
N LEU A 96 -18.17 36.19 1.90
CA LEU A 96 -17.54 37.43 1.49
C LEU A 96 -16.26 37.14 0.71
N ASP A 97 -16.06 37.85 -0.40
CA ASP A 97 -14.75 37.94 -1.03
C ASP A 97 -13.91 38.95 -0.22
N VAL A 98 -12.89 38.46 0.49
CA VAL A 98 -12.04 39.33 1.32
C VAL A 98 -10.91 39.96 0.51
N THR A 99 -10.74 39.57 -0.75
CA THR A 99 -9.75 40.13 -1.64
C THR A 99 -10.22 41.47 -2.20
N ASP A 100 -11.48 41.59 -2.61
CA ASP A 100 -12.05 42.83 -3.17
C ASP A 100 -13.20 43.44 -2.35
N GLY A 101 -13.64 42.77 -1.29
CA GLY A 101 -14.69 43.23 -0.39
C GLY A 101 -16.12 42.98 -0.89
N THR A 102 -16.30 42.26 -2.00
CA THR A 102 -17.63 41.94 -2.53
C THR A 102 -18.32 40.81 -1.76
N THR A 103 -19.65 40.72 -1.89
CA THR A 103 -20.45 39.65 -1.27
C THR A 103 -20.72 38.56 -2.30
N LEU A 104 -20.22 37.34 -2.04
CA LEU A 104 -20.48 36.16 -2.87
C LEU A 104 -21.84 35.53 -2.55
N MET A 105 -22.15 35.37 -1.26
CA MET A 105 -23.45 34.93 -0.77
C MET A 105 -23.96 35.97 0.25
N PRO A 106 -25.14 36.56 0.03
CA PRO A 106 -25.71 37.53 0.97
C PRO A 106 -26.04 36.88 2.31
N LEU A 107 -26.12 37.69 3.35
CA LEU A 107 -26.52 37.27 4.69
C LEU A 107 -27.88 36.57 4.66
N ASP A 108 -27.91 35.35 5.18
CA ASP A 108 -29.11 34.58 5.46
C ASP A 108 -29.23 34.41 6.99
N ASP A 109 -30.19 35.12 7.57
CA ASP A 109 -30.53 35.16 8.99
C ASP A 109 -31.87 34.46 9.30
N PHE A 110 -32.46 33.80 8.30
CA PHE A 110 -33.69 33.01 8.41
C PHE A 110 -34.96 33.76 8.84
N GLU A 111 -34.93 35.08 9.00
CA GLU A 111 -36.07 35.87 9.53
C GLU A 111 -37.28 35.92 8.58
N ASN A 112 -37.02 35.79 7.28
CA ASN A 112 -38.05 35.86 6.24
C ASN A 112 -38.48 34.48 5.72
N ALA A 113 -38.09 33.39 6.41
CA ALA A 113 -38.35 32.05 5.93
C ALA A 113 -39.83 31.66 6.08
N ASN A 114 -40.44 31.20 4.97
CA ASN A 114 -41.79 30.67 4.94
C ASN A 114 -41.76 29.14 4.93
N GLY A 115 -42.42 28.49 5.90
CA GLY A 115 -42.47 27.03 6.02
C GLY A 115 -41.49 26.46 7.05
N SER A 116 -41.31 25.13 7.06
CA SER A 116 -40.47 24.45 8.06
C SER A 116 -38.97 24.51 7.76
N ILE A 117 -38.59 24.77 6.51
CA ILE A 117 -37.20 24.92 6.04
C ILE A 117 -37.18 26.07 5.01
N PRO A 118 -36.20 26.99 5.07
CA PRO A 118 -36.07 28.09 4.12
C PRO A 118 -35.95 27.64 2.66
N ASP A 119 -36.49 28.41 1.73
CA ASP A 119 -36.51 28.08 0.30
C ASP A 119 -35.12 27.89 -0.30
N ASN A 120 -34.08 28.55 0.21
CA ASN A 120 -32.71 28.44 -0.28
C ASN A 120 -31.91 27.32 0.39
N TRP A 121 -32.52 26.51 1.24
CA TRP A 121 -31.85 25.46 2.01
C TRP A 121 -32.50 24.10 1.80
N CYS A 122 -31.72 23.06 2.04
CA CYS A 122 -32.15 21.68 1.94
C CYS A 122 -31.30 20.77 2.84
N PHE A 123 -31.66 19.49 2.89
CA PHE A 123 -30.88 18.46 3.58
C PHE A 123 -30.94 17.14 2.80
N PHE A 124 -30.03 16.23 3.11
CA PHE A 124 -29.96 14.90 2.49
C PHE A 124 -29.70 13.84 3.57
N PRO A 125 -30.22 12.60 3.43
CA PRO A 125 -31.28 12.17 2.49
C PRO A 125 -32.64 12.81 2.82
N ARG A 126 -33.56 12.86 1.85
CA ARG A 126 -34.92 13.40 2.04
C ARG A 126 -36.01 12.33 2.13
N ASP A 127 -35.63 11.08 1.95
CA ASP A 127 -36.49 9.90 1.91
C ASP A 127 -36.24 9.02 3.14
N GLU A 128 -36.76 7.79 3.13
CA GLU A 128 -36.62 6.83 4.24
C GLU A 128 -35.16 6.48 4.59
N ARG A 129 -34.17 6.82 3.75
CA ARG A 129 -32.75 6.63 4.08
C ARG A 129 -32.29 7.58 5.18
N ASN A 130 -33.00 8.68 5.42
CA ASN A 130 -32.70 9.56 6.55
C ASN A 130 -33.27 8.99 7.86
N THR A 131 -32.41 8.28 8.58
CA THR A 131 -32.74 7.67 9.87
C THR A 131 -32.27 8.49 11.08
N VAL A 132 -31.57 9.60 10.87
CA VAL A 132 -30.79 10.28 11.92
C VAL A 132 -31.10 11.75 12.12
N GLY A 133 -31.58 12.47 11.12
CA GLY A 133 -31.58 13.94 11.16
C GLY A 133 -32.93 14.57 10.84
N THR A 134 -33.28 15.63 11.58
CA THR A 134 -34.42 16.50 11.27
C THR A 134 -33.98 17.96 11.23
N VAL A 135 -34.60 18.75 10.36
CA VAL A 135 -34.31 20.17 10.18
C VAL A 135 -35.61 20.97 10.35
N SER A 136 -35.56 22.04 11.14
CA SER A 136 -36.68 22.94 11.41
C SER A 136 -36.20 24.36 11.67
N LEU A 137 -37.11 25.32 11.80
CA LEU A 137 -36.81 26.68 12.25
C LEU A 137 -37.14 26.83 13.75
N ASP A 138 -36.27 27.50 14.48
CA ASP A 138 -36.47 27.91 15.87
C ASP A 138 -36.41 29.44 15.95
N SER A 139 -37.57 30.07 16.16
CA SER A 139 -37.75 31.54 16.13
C SER A 139 -37.09 32.30 17.27
N ARG A 140 -36.48 31.59 18.22
CA ARG A 140 -35.67 32.18 19.31
C ARG A 140 -34.34 31.47 19.48
N GLY A 141 -33.98 30.63 18.51
CA GLY A 141 -32.83 29.74 18.58
C GLY A 141 -31.53 30.39 18.14
N GLY A 142 -31.60 31.48 17.38
CA GLY A 142 -30.48 32.16 16.74
C GLY A 142 -29.76 33.18 17.61
N ALA A 143 -28.80 33.86 16.98
CA ALA A 143 -27.96 34.85 17.63
C ALA A 143 -28.78 36.06 18.10
N ASP A 144 -28.63 36.43 19.38
CA ASP A 144 -29.40 37.51 20.01
C ASP A 144 -30.93 37.23 20.05
N GLY A 145 -31.32 35.95 19.96
CA GLY A 145 -32.72 35.52 20.01
C GLY A 145 -33.48 35.61 18.68
N SER A 146 -32.74 35.71 17.56
CA SER A 146 -33.24 35.59 16.18
C SER A 146 -33.78 34.20 15.86
N THR A 147 -34.32 34.06 14.65
CA THR A 147 -34.66 32.79 14.03
C THR A 147 -33.38 32.05 13.62
N ALA A 148 -33.32 30.74 13.86
CA ALA A 148 -32.22 29.90 13.38
C ALA A 148 -32.70 28.59 12.76
N LEU A 149 -31.88 28.03 11.87
CA LEU A 149 -32.04 26.69 11.36
C LEU A 149 -31.60 25.67 12.43
N LYS A 150 -32.57 24.99 13.04
CA LYS A 150 -32.35 23.95 14.04
C LYS A 150 -32.17 22.59 13.37
N ILE A 151 -31.08 21.92 13.72
CA ILE A 151 -30.64 20.63 13.18
C ILE A 151 -30.55 19.66 14.35
N GLU A 152 -31.42 18.67 14.37
CA GLU A 152 -31.47 17.64 15.41
C GLU A 152 -30.97 16.32 14.85
N ILE A 153 -29.90 15.80 15.44
CA ILE A 153 -29.26 14.55 15.06
C ILE A 153 -29.43 13.54 16.19
N LYS A 154 -29.85 12.32 15.86
CA LYS A 154 -30.02 11.20 16.78
C LYS A 154 -29.29 9.95 16.29
N ASN A 155 -29.17 8.97 17.17
CA ASN A 155 -28.69 7.66 16.77
C ASN A 155 -29.66 7.02 15.77
N PRO A 156 -29.15 6.33 14.73
CA PRO A 156 -29.98 5.55 13.85
C PRO A 156 -30.48 4.30 14.60
N PRO A 157 -31.48 3.57 14.06
CA PRO A 157 -31.91 2.30 14.62
C PRO A 157 -30.74 1.34 14.89
N ALA A 158 -30.84 0.52 15.94
CA ALA A 158 -29.78 -0.40 16.30
C ALA A 158 -29.34 -1.27 15.10
N ARG A 159 -28.03 -1.39 14.88
CA ARG A 159 -27.39 -2.14 13.77
C ARG A 159 -27.60 -1.56 12.37
N SER A 160 -28.19 -0.38 12.22
CA SER A 160 -28.23 0.31 10.93
C SER A 160 -27.00 1.19 10.70
N VAL A 161 -26.70 1.44 9.41
CA VAL A 161 -25.59 2.30 9.00
C VAL A 161 -25.99 3.75 9.18
N TRP A 162 -25.07 4.58 9.68
CA TRP A 162 -25.24 6.03 9.68
C TRP A 162 -25.31 6.56 8.24
N PRO A 163 -26.42 7.19 7.81
CA PRO A 163 -26.48 7.82 6.48
C PRO A 163 -25.55 9.05 6.42
N ASP A 164 -25.22 9.52 5.20
CA ASP A 164 -24.53 10.81 4.99
C ASP A 164 -25.49 11.97 5.23
N PHE A 165 -25.98 12.14 6.46
CA PHE A 165 -26.87 13.25 6.79
C PHE A 165 -26.13 14.58 6.78
N HIS A 166 -26.64 15.55 6.03
CA HIS A 166 -26.09 16.90 5.97
C HIS A 166 -27.13 17.92 5.52
N VAL A 167 -26.89 19.18 5.90
CA VAL A 167 -27.69 20.34 5.51
C VAL A 167 -26.90 21.16 4.50
N TYR A 168 -27.56 21.74 3.50
CA TYR A 168 -26.87 22.48 2.44
C TYR A 168 -27.72 23.59 1.83
N THR A 169 -27.08 24.58 1.21
CA THR A 169 -27.75 25.63 0.44
C THR A 169 -28.14 25.09 -0.94
N LYS A 170 -29.28 25.53 -1.51
CA LYS A 170 -29.57 25.24 -2.92
C LYS A 170 -28.50 25.87 -3.80
N ALA A 171 -28.16 25.17 -4.89
CA ALA A 171 -27.10 25.59 -5.76
C ALA A 171 -27.46 26.91 -6.48
N THR A 172 -26.55 27.89 -6.44
CA THR A 172 -26.72 29.17 -7.14
C THR A 172 -25.48 29.51 -7.95
N VAL A 173 -25.65 30.10 -9.14
CA VAL A 173 -24.53 30.52 -9.98
C VAL A 173 -23.83 31.72 -9.33
N ARG A 174 -22.54 31.57 -9.06
CA ARG A 174 -21.66 32.56 -8.44
C ARG A 174 -20.34 32.60 -9.21
N ASN A 175 -19.78 33.79 -9.32
CA ASN A 175 -18.49 33.98 -9.98
C ASN A 175 -17.37 33.78 -8.96
N LEU A 176 -16.54 32.74 -9.15
CA LEU A 176 -15.30 32.55 -8.39
C LEU A 176 -14.13 33.10 -9.19
N GLN A 177 -13.24 33.82 -8.53
CA GLN A 177 -12.08 34.45 -9.15
C GLN A 177 -10.79 33.76 -8.72
N GLU A 178 -9.91 33.51 -9.67
CA GLU A 178 -8.62 32.93 -9.38
C GLU A 178 -7.77 33.84 -8.49
N GLY A 179 -7.09 33.28 -7.49
CA GLY A 179 -6.24 34.02 -6.56
C GLY A 179 -7.00 34.76 -5.45
N HIS A 180 -8.33 34.76 -5.47
CA HIS A 180 -9.15 35.38 -4.44
C HIS A 180 -9.30 34.48 -3.21
N ARG A 181 -9.65 35.09 -2.08
CA ARG A 181 -9.96 34.41 -0.82
C ARG A 181 -11.39 34.70 -0.42
N TYR A 182 -12.13 33.64 -0.10
CA TYR A 182 -13.52 33.73 0.30
C TYR A 182 -13.65 33.37 1.79
N LYS A 183 -14.19 34.32 2.56
CA LYS A 183 -14.54 34.12 3.96
C LYS A 183 -15.95 33.57 4.04
N ILE A 184 -16.10 32.37 4.60
CA ILE A 184 -17.39 31.79 4.94
C ILE A 184 -17.63 32.01 6.42
N ARG A 185 -18.73 32.70 6.74
CA ARG A 185 -19.07 33.06 8.11
C ARG A 185 -20.46 32.54 8.45
N CYS A 186 -20.61 31.98 9.64
CA CYS A 186 -21.91 31.71 10.24
C CYS A 186 -21.84 31.73 11.76
N TRP A 187 -22.96 31.97 12.40
CA TRP A 187 -23.14 31.73 13.82
C TRP A 187 -23.66 30.30 14.03
N LEU A 188 -23.12 29.62 15.04
CA LEU A 188 -23.58 28.30 15.48
C LEU A 188 -23.83 28.28 16.97
N LYS A 189 -24.83 27.53 17.40
CA LYS A 189 -24.98 27.07 18.79
C LYS A 189 -25.10 25.56 18.81
N SER A 190 -24.42 24.90 19.74
CA SER A 190 -24.49 23.43 19.89
C SER A 190 -24.76 23.05 21.34
N ASP A 191 -25.58 22.03 21.56
CA ASP A 191 -25.83 21.50 22.91
C ASP A 191 -24.66 20.65 23.44
N THR A 192 -23.84 20.10 22.55
CA THR A 192 -22.68 19.28 22.87
C THR A 192 -21.47 19.68 22.02
N ALA A 193 -20.27 19.25 22.41
CA ALA A 193 -19.10 19.41 21.56
C ALA A 193 -19.31 18.63 20.26
N ASN A 194 -18.92 19.14 19.10
CA ASN A 194 -19.10 18.48 17.79
C ASN A 194 -17.97 18.88 16.81
N THR A 195 -18.03 18.44 15.56
CA THR A 195 -17.17 18.91 14.48
C THR A 195 -18.02 19.28 13.27
N LEU A 196 -17.61 20.29 12.50
CA LEU A 196 -18.23 20.71 11.25
C LEU A 196 -17.24 20.49 10.11
N THR A 197 -17.62 19.69 9.12
CA THR A 197 -16.98 19.70 7.80
C THR A 197 -17.82 20.58 6.86
N LEU A 198 -17.25 21.72 6.49
CA LEU A 198 -17.85 22.68 5.57
C LEU A 198 -17.31 22.45 4.16
N GLY A 199 -18.10 21.80 3.31
CA GLY A 199 -17.73 21.52 1.92
C GLY A 199 -18.43 22.47 0.95
N VAL A 200 -17.69 23.00 -0.02
CA VAL A 200 -18.23 23.84 -1.10
C VAL A 200 -18.14 23.07 -2.40
N TYR A 201 -19.28 22.89 -3.07
CA TYR A 201 -19.37 22.00 -4.22
C TYR A 201 -20.09 22.63 -5.40
N GLN A 202 -19.80 22.09 -6.58
CA GLN A 202 -20.62 22.21 -7.77
C GLN A 202 -21.37 20.89 -7.99
N PRO A 203 -22.72 20.91 -8.13
CA PRO A 203 -23.47 19.71 -8.50
C PRO A 203 -23.07 19.23 -9.91
N SER A 204 -22.75 17.95 -10.06
CA SER A 204 -22.39 17.34 -11.35
C SER A 204 -22.83 15.88 -11.38
N ALA A 205 -23.96 15.56 -12.01
CA ALA A 205 -24.57 14.23 -11.90
C ALA A 205 -23.63 13.09 -12.35
N PRO A 206 -23.45 12.02 -11.54
CA PRO A 206 -24.13 11.68 -10.29
C PRO A 206 -23.42 12.16 -8.99
N SER A 207 -22.38 12.99 -9.09
CA SER A 207 -21.51 13.40 -7.97
C SER A 207 -21.52 14.93 -7.72
N PHE A 208 -20.58 15.37 -6.89
CA PHE A 208 -20.29 16.76 -6.59
C PHE A 208 -18.81 16.98 -6.83
N ILE A 209 -18.45 18.12 -7.41
CA ILE A 209 -17.06 18.52 -7.61
C ILE A 209 -16.72 19.52 -6.49
N GLY A 210 -15.65 19.27 -5.73
CA GLY A 210 -15.19 20.22 -4.71
C GLY A 210 -14.70 21.50 -5.36
N MET A 211 -15.23 22.64 -4.93
CA MET A 211 -14.98 23.96 -5.53
C MET A 211 -14.09 24.87 -4.69
N MET A 212 -13.94 24.57 -3.41
CA MET A 212 -13.03 25.31 -2.55
C MET A 212 -12.23 24.39 -1.65
N THR A 213 -11.03 24.83 -1.29
CA THR A 213 -10.11 24.17 -0.38
C THR A 213 -9.73 25.11 0.76
N ASP A 214 -9.21 24.55 1.84
CA ASP A 214 -8.33 25.31 2.73
C ASP A 214 -6.89 25.30 2.20
N ASP A 215 -6.01 26.07 2.86
CA ASP A 215 -4.60 26.21 2.48
C ASP A 215 -3.69 25.10 3.05
N GLN A 216 -4.26 24.06 3.69
CA GLN A 216 -3.43 23.06 4.37
C GLN A 216 -2.66 22.17 3.40
N PHE A 217 -3.17 21.92 2.20
CA PHE A 217 -2.42 21.21 1.18
C PHE A 217 -1.15 21.97 0.77
N GLN A 218 -1.28 23.25 0.42
CA GLN A 218 -0.18 24.14 0.06
C GLN A 218 0.80 24.32 1.23
N ARG A 219 0.28 24.43 2.46
CA ARG A 219 1.09 24.53 3.67
C ARG A 219 1.96 23.28 3.89
N GLN A 220 1.41 22.09 3.69
CA GLN A 220 2.19 20.84 3.79
C GLN A 220 3.25 20.75 2.68
N ILE A 221 2.94 21.19 1.45
CA ILE A 221 3.92 21.28 0.35
C ILE A 221 5.06 22.24 0.73
N ALA A 222 4.74 23.40 1.30
CA ALA A 222 5.74 24.37 1.73
C ALA A 222 6.64 23.81 2.84
N MET A 223 6.05 23.13 3.85
CA MET A 223 6.81 22.45 4.91
C MET A 223 7.73 21.35 4.35
N ALA A 224 7.26 20.59 3.36
CA ALA A 224 8.09 19.60 2.68
C ALA A 224 9.28 20.26 1.97
N ALA A 225 9.02 21.34 1.23
CA ALA A 225 10.05 22.09 0.52
C ALA A 225 11.10 22.70 1.46
N GLU A 226 10.69 23.20 2.63
CA GLU A 226 11.58 23.74 3.67
C GLU A 226 12.63 22.73 4.16
N VAL A 227 12.33 21.43 4.09
CA VAL A 227 13.25 20.33 4.47
C VAL A 227 13.87 19.62 3.26
N GLY A 228 13.84 20.28 2.08
CA GLY A 228 14.45 19.80 0.84
C GLY A 228 13.68 18.69 0.14
N ILE A 229 12.36 18.58 0.35
CA ILE A 229 11.49 17.64 -0.35
C ILE A 229 10.69 18.37 -1.42
N ASP A 230 11.15 18.22 -2.66
CA ASP A 230 10.51 18.82 -3.83
C ASP A 230 9.57 17.86 -4.56
N PHE A 231 9.66 16.56 -4.32
CA PHE A 231 8.81 15.59 -5.00
C PHE A 231 7.38 15.60 -4.43
N ILE A 232 6.39 15.84 -5.30
CA ILE A 232 4.98 15.89 -4.93
C ILE A 232 4.19 14.89 -5.78
N SER A 233 3.42 14.02 -5.14
CA SER A 233 2.55 13.06 -5.82
C SER A 233 1.08 13.39 -5.56
N PRO A 234 0.42 14.23 -6.37
CA PRO A 234 -0.99 14.58 -6.18
C PRO A 234 -1.95 13.59 -6.86
N PRO A 235 -3.19 13.44 -6.38
CA PRO A 235 -4.26 12.96 -7.26
C PRO A 235 -4.46 13.97 -8.39
N CYS A 236 -4.56 13.50 -9.63
CA CYS A 236 -4.75 14.36 -10.79
C CYS A 236 -5.95 13.87 -11.63
N PRO A 237 -6.83 14.77 -12.09
CA PRO A 237 -7.92 14.39 -13.00
C PRO A 237 -7.38 13.71 -14.27
N MET A 238 -8.18 12.80 -14.84
CA MET A 238 -7.93 12.17 -16.14
C MET A 238 -9.03 12.61 -17.11
N PRO A 239 -8.82 13.70 -17.88
CA PRO A 239 -9.76 14.11 -18.91
C PRO A 239 -9.94 13.00 -19.95
N TRP A 240 -11.17 12.48 -20.03
CA TRP A 240 -11.53 11.40 -20.96
C TRP A 240 -12.84 11.75 -21.68
N PRO A 241 -12.78 12.65 -22.68
CA PRO A 241 -13.95 13.10 -23.43
C PRO A 241 -14.48 11.99 -24.35
N LYS A 242 -15.69 12.17 -24.88
CA LYS A 242 -16.18 11.26 -25.93
C LYS A 242 -15.33 11.42 -27.21
N PRO A 243 -15.30 10.40 -28.08
CA PRO A 243 -14.67 10.54 -29.39
C PRO A 243 -15.20 11.75 -30.15
N GLY A 244 -14.29 12.62 -30.61
CA GLY A 244 -14.62 13.86 -31.33
C GLY A 244 -14.78 15.11 -30.47
N GLU A 245 -14.83 14.97 -29.14
CA GLU A 245 -14.82 16.10 -28.20
C GLU A 245 -13.38 16.42 -27.76
N ALA A 246 -13.10 17.70 -27.49
CA ALA A 246 -11.82 18.15 -26.97
C ALA A 246 -11.71 17.82 -25.47
N PRO A 247 -10.53 17.41 -24.96
CA PRO A 247 -10.32 17.27 -23.52
C PRO A 247 -10.40 18.62 -22.81
N ASP A 248 -11.02 18.64 -21.63
CA ASP A 248 -10.99 19.77 -20.70
C ASP A 248 -9.83 19.61 -19.72
N TRP A 249 -8.82 20.47 -19.85
CA TRP A 249 -7.60 20.43 -19.05
C TRP A 249 -7.66 21.28 -17.77
N SER A 250 -8.74 22.04 -17.54
CA SER A 250 -8.83 23.01 -16.44
C SER A 250 -8.52 22.41 -15.07
N GLY A 251 -9.05 21.20 -14.78
CA GLY A 251 -8.77 20.49 -13.54
C GLY A 251 -7.31 20.03 -13.39
N VAL A 252 -6.64 19.70 -14.50
CA VAL A 252 -5.21 19.36 -14.51
C VAL A 252 -4.38 20.61 -14.23
N ASP A 253 -4.67 21.71 -14.92
CA ASP A 253 -3.96 22.98 -14.77
C ASP A 253 -4.10 23.53 -13.35
N THR A 254 -5.30 23.49 -12.76
CA THR A 254 -5.51 23.86 -11.35
C THR A 254 -4.65 23.03 -10.43
N ALA A 255 -4.62 21.70 -10.59
CA ALA A 255 -3.82 20.83 -9.73
C ALA A 255 -2.33 21.21 -9.78
N MET A 256 -1.79 21.47 -10.98
CA MET A 256 -0.40 21.90 -11.14
C MET A 256 -0.16 23.27 -10.51
N ARG A 257 -1.03 24.24 -10.78
CA ARG A 257 -0.89 25.61 -10.30
C ARG A 257 -0.87 25.69 -8.78
N HIS A 258 -1.76 24.95 -8.10
CA HIS A 258 -1.83 24.93 -6.64
C HIS A 258 -0.55 24.39 -6.00
N ILE A 259 0.09 23.40 -6.64
CA ILE A 259 1.37 22.86 -6.19
C ILE A 259 2.48 23.87 -6.43
N LEU A 260 2.55 24.45 -7.64
CA LEU A 260 3.63 25.36 -8.03
C LEU A 260 3.58 26.72 -7.34
N GLN A 261 2.39 27.16 -6.90
CA GLN A 261 2.23 28.32 -6.02
C GLN A 261 2.92 28.10 -4.65
N ALA A 262 2.88 26.88 -4.12
CA ALA A 262 3.50 26.53 -2.85
C ALA A 262 4.99 26.18 -2.99
N ASN A 263 5.36 25.46 -4.06
CA ASN A 263 6.74 25.13 -4.40
C ASN A 263 6.96 25.20 -5.92
N PRO A 264 7.53 26.31 -6.44
CA PRO A 264 7.82 26.46 -7.87
C PRO A 264 8.82 25.43 -8.42
N LYS A 265 9.63 24.80 -7.55
CA LYS A 265 10.63 23.78 -7.92
C LYS A 265 10.09 22.35 -7.86
N ALA A 266 8.81 22.18 -7.54
CA ALA A 266 8.22 20.87 -7.33
C ALA A 266 8.49 19.91 -8.49
N LYS A 267 8.81 18.66 -8.13
CA LYS A 267 9.01 17.50 -8.99
C LYS A 267 7.77 16.61 -8.91
N ILE A 268 6.84 16.84 -9.82
CA ILE A 268 5.48 16.34 -9.73
C ILE A 268 5.38 14.96 -10.39
N VAL A 269 4.76 14.02 -9.68
CA VAL A 269 4.40 12.69 -10.17
C VAL A 269 2.88 12.54 -10.04
N PRO A 270 2.07 13.00 -11.00
CA PRO A 270 0.63 12.95 -10.89
C PRO A 270 0.13 11.50 -10.88
N ARG A 271 -0.81 11.24 -9.97
CA ARG A 271 -1.53 9.97 -9.86
C ARG A 271 -2.82 10.04 -10.66
N PHE A 272 -2.94 9.19 -11.67
CA PHE A 272 -4.08 9.14 -12.58
C PHE A 272 -4.94 7.91 -12.37
N GLY A 273 -6.26 8.10 -12.24
CA GLY A 273 -7.22 7.00 -12.28
C GLY A 273 -7.46 6.53 -13.72
N MET A 274 -7.28 5.23 -13.97
CA MET A 274 -7.46 4.58 -15.28
C MET A 274 -8.85 3.95 -15.47
N ALA A 275 -9.79 4.24 -14.56
CA ALA A 275 -11.19 3.87 -14.74
C ALA A 275 -11.80 4.71 -15.88
N PRO A 276 -12.43 4.09 -16.88
CA PRO A 276 -13.06 4.83 -17.95
C PRO A 276 -14.33 5.55 -17.45
N PRO A 277 -14.73 6.64 -18.11
CA PRO A 277 -15.91 7.43 -17.74
C PRO A 277 -17.21 6.63 -17.88
N THR A 278 -18.27 7.06 -17.19
CA THR A 278 -19.57 6.37 -17.18
C THR A 278 -20.18 6.15 -18.56
N TRP A 279 -19.93 7.05 -19.53
CA TRP A 279 -20.41 6.84 -20.90
C TRP A 279 -19.77 5.61 -21.55
N TRP A 280 -18.47 5.39 -21.34
CA TRP A 280 -17.73 4.26 -21.90
C TRP A 280 -18.27 2.95 -21.34
N ASN A 281 -18.52 2.89 -20.02
CA ASN A 281 -19.10 1.69 -19.38
C ASN A 281 -20.49 1.35 -19.95
N ARG A 282 -21.32 2.35 -20.24
CA ARG A 282 -22.66 2.14 -20.82
C ARG A 282 -22.61 1.67 -22.27
N GLU A 283 -21.64 2.14 -23.03
CA GLU A 283 -21.45 1.79 -24.45
C GLU A 283 -20.70 0.46 -24.64
N HIS A 284 -19.99 0.00 -23.60
CA HIS A 284 -19.15 -1.21 -23.62
C HIS A 284 -19.42 -2.17 -22.44
N PRO A 285 -20.67 -2.65 -22.25
CA PRO A 285 -21.01 -3.53 -21.13
C PRO A 285 -20.29 -4.89 -21.16
N ASP A 286 -19.94 -5.40 -22.34
CA ASP A 286 -19.21 -6.67 -22.50
C ASP A 286 -17.72 -6.57 -22.14
N ASP A 287 -17.19 -5.35 -22.07
CA ASP A 287 -15.81 -5.06 -21.69
C ASP A 287 -15.64 -4.86 -20.16
N LEU A 288 -16.72 -4.99 -19.40
CA LEU A 288 -16.72 -4.93 -17.93
C LEU A 288 -16.40 -6.31 -17.32
N MET A 289 -15.86 -6.31 -16.09
CA MET A 289 -15.75 -7.51 -15.28
C MET A 289 -17.13 -8.10 -15.02
N GLN A 290 -17.25 -9.42 -15.09
CA GLN A 290 -18.48 -10.13 -14.77
C GLN A 290 -18.26 -11.23 -13.74
N TRP A 291 -19.30 -11.47 -12.95
CA TRP A 291 -19.36 -12.47 -11.90
C TRP A 291 -20.59 -13.37 -12.11
N ARG A 292 -20.53 -14.66 -11.71
CA ARG A 292 -21.58 -15.65 -12.03
C ARG A 292 -22.39 -16.21 -10.85
N GLU A 293 -22.01 -16.01 -9.59
CA GLU A 293 -22.66 -16.65 -8.43
C GLU A 293 -22.89 -15.64 -7.28
N ASN A 294 -23.68 -14.60 -7.52
CA ASN A 294 -23.66 -13.43 -6.64
C ASN A 294 -25.00 -13.14 -5.97
N SER A 295 -24.95 -12.97 -4.65
CA SER A 295 -26.05 -12.46 -3.83
C SER A 295 -26.01 -10.94 -3.64
N ARG A 296 -25.07 -10.23 -4.30
CA ARG A 296 -24.83 -8.78 -4.14
C ARG A 296 -24.61 -8.07 -5.47
N GLU A 297 -24.89 -6.77 -5.48
CA GLU A 297 -24.59 -5.89 -6.60
C GLU A 297 -23.10 -5.50 -6.62
N HIS A 298 -22.53 -5.37 -7.83
CA HIS A 298 -21.14 -4.98 -8.05
C HIS A 298 -21.07 -3.65 -8.79
N PRO A 299 -20.13 -2.76 -8.42
CA PRO A 299 -19.93 -1.53 -9.18
C PRO A 299 -19.45 -1.87 -10.61
N PRO A 300 -19.95 -1.18 -11.64
CA PRO A 300 -19.44 -1.32 -13.01
C PRO A 300 -17.93 -1.10 -13.03
N THR A 301 -17.18 -2.16 -13.35
CA THR A 301 -15.71 -2.16 -13.32
C THR A 301 -15.21 -2.66 -14.66
N PHE A 302 -14.32 -1.91 -15.33
CA PHE A 302 -13.69 -2.35 -16.57
C PHE A 302 -12.85 -3.62 -16.35
N SER A 303 -12.86 -4.54 -17.29
CA SER A 303 -11.97 -5.70 -17.24
C SER A 303 -10.60 -5.33 -17.80
N VAL A 304 -9.53 -5.66 -17.07
CA VAL A 304 -8.16 -5.55 -17.62
C VAL A 304 -7.96 -6.46 -18.84
N SER A 305 -8.82 -7.46 -19.05
CA SER A 305 -8.80 -8.32 -20.25
C SER A 305 -9.37 -7.63 -21.50
N SER A 306 -10.06 -6.50 -21.35
CA SER A 306 -10.57 -5.74 -22.49
C SER A 306 -9.42 -5.09 -23.27
N ARG A 307 -9.13 -5.62 -24.46
CA ARG A 307 -8.18 -5.02 -25.41
C ARG A 307 -8.63 -3.62 -25.86
N ARG A 308 -9.94 -3.37 -25.89
CA ARG A 308 -10.52 -2.05 -26.19
C ARG A 308 -10.17 -1.05 -25.09
N TRP A 309 -10.46 -1.38 -23.83
CA TRP A 309 -10.10 -0.53 -22.70
C TRP A 309 -8.59 -0.27 -22.68
N ARG A 310 -7.75 -1.31 -22.82
CA ARG A 310 -6.29 -1.11 -22.82
C ARG A 310 -5.84 -0.09 -23.85
N ARG A 311 -6.31 -0.22 -25.10
CA ARG A 311 -6.01 0.73 -26.18
C ARG A 311 -6.49 2.14 -25.82
N ASP A 312 -7.76 2.29 -25.44
CA ASP A 312 -8.37 3.59 -25.20
C ASP A 312 -7.71 4.28 -23.98
N ALA A 313 -7.41 3.51 -22.93
CA ALA A 313 -6.71 3.96 -21.73
C ALA A 313 -5.27 4.39 -22.03
N CYS A 314 -4.53 3.63 -22.84
CA CYS A 314 -3.18 4.01 -23.28
C CYS A 314 -3.22 5.29 -24.14
N GLU A 315 -4.21 5.42 -25.03
CA GLU A 315 -4.36 6.63 -25.83
C GLU A 315 -4.63 7.87 -24.96
N GLN A 316 -5.54 7.78 -23.98
CA GLN A 316 -5.80 8.91 -23.08
C GLN A 316 -4.60 9.20 -22.18
N LEU A 317 -3.93 8.18 -21.64
CA LEU A 317 -2.72 8.35 -20.85
C LEU A 317 -1.61 9.05 -21.65
N HIS A 318 -1.44 8.67 -22.92
CA HIS A 318 -0.49 9.33 -23.81
C HIS A 318 -0.83 10.82 -24.01
N ARG A 319 -2.10 11.15 -24.23
CA ARG A 319 -2.57 12.54 -24.43
C ARG A 319 -2.31 13.41 -23.21
N VAL A 320 -2.68 12.96 -21.99
CA VAL A 320 -2.46 13.76 -20.78
C VAL A 320 -0.98 13.92 -20.44
N ILE A 321 -0.16 12.88 -20.67
CA ILE A 321 1.30 12.98 -20.49
C ILE A 321 1.87 14.00 -21.48
N THR A 322 1.49 13.93 -22.75
CA THR A 322 1.96 14.87 -23.78
C THR A 322 1.60 16.30 -23.39
N TYR A 323 0.35 16.54 -22.97
CA TYR A 323 -0.09 17.85 -22.50
C TYR A 323 0.76 18.35 -21.32
N LEU A 324 1.00 17.52 -20.31
CA LEU A 324 1.80 17.89 -19.14
C LEU A 324 3.28 18.13 -19.48
N GLU A 325 3.88 17.35 -20.37
CA GLU A 325 5.25 17.59 -20.84
C GLU A 325 5.36 18.89 -21.66
N GLU A 326 4.32 19.28 -22.41
CA GLU A 326 4.30 20.54 -23.16
C GLU A 326 4.13 21.77 -22.26
N HIS A 327 3.32 21.68 -21.20
CA HIS A 327 2.93 22.83 -20.37
C HIS A 327 3.76 22.96 -19.08
N TYR A 328 4.29 21.86 -18.55
CA TYR A 328 5.04 21.81 -17.28
C TYR A 328 6.35 21.00 -17.36
N PRO A 329 7.18 21.16 -18.41
CA PRO A 329 8.34 20.28 -18.68
C PRO A 329 9.39 20.26 -17.57
N ASP A 330 9.56 21.34 -16.82
CA ASP A 330 10.57 21.46 -15.77
C ASP A 330 10.12 20.86 -14.43
N ASN A 331 8.81 20.70 -14.26
CA ASN A 331 8.19 20.21 -13.03
C ASN A 331 7.85 18.73 -13.09
N MET A 332 7.54 18.16 -14.27
CA MET A 332 7.20 16.74 -14.37
C MET A 332 8.39 15.85 -14.00
N ALA A 333 8.18 14.93 -13.07
CA ALA A 333 9.21 13.98 -12.62
C ALA A 333 8.86 12.53 -12.96
N GLY A 334 7.60 12.24 -13.18
CA GLY A 334 7.11 10.88 -13.37
C GLY A 334 5.63 10.83 -13.63
N TYR A 335 5.11 9.63 -13.85
CA TYR A 335 3.68 9.38 -13.98
C TYR A 335 3.30 8.10 -13.23
N HIS A 336 2.18 8.17 -12.50
CA HIS A 336 1.68 7.06 -11.71
C HIS A 336 0.24 6.69 -12.13
N PRO A 337 0.07 5.84 -13.16
CA PRO A 337 -1.24 5.31 -13.53
C PRO A 337 -1.72 4.29 -12.50
N CYS A 338 -2.97 4.45 -12.08
CA CYS A 338 -3.60 3.68 -11.01
C CYS A 338 -4.96 3.16 -11.48
N GLY A 339 -5.32 1.92 -11.15
CA GLY A 339 -6.56 1.32 -11.66
C GLY A 339 -7.03 0.15 -10.82
N GLN A 340 -8.20 -0.39 -11.20
CA GLN A 340 -8.85 -1.50 -10.50
C GLN A 340 -9.19 -1.16 -9.04
N ASN A 341 -9.28 -2.16 -8.16
CA ASN A 341 -9.74 -1.95 -6.79
C ASN A 341 -8.79 -1.02 -6.03
N THR A 342 -9.37 -0.08 -5.28
CA THR A 342 -8.66 0.97 -4.53
C THR A 342 -7.62 1.78 -5.32
N SER A 343 -7.60 1.65 -6.67
CA SER A 343 -6.57 2.22 -7.56
C SER A 343 -5.17 1.56 -7.43
N GLU A 344 -5.09 0.30 -7.01
CA GLU A 344 -3.83 -0.38 -6.68
C GLU A 344 -3.53 -1.64 -7.51
N TRP A 345 -4.23 -1.82 -8.66
CA TRP A 345 -3.99 -2.90 -9.64
C TRP A 345 -4.27 -4.33 -9.15
N PHE A 346 -5.16 -4.51 -8.16
CA PHE A 346 -5.75 -5.83 -7.87
C PHE A 346 -7.22 -5.88 -8.26
N TYR A 347 -7.70 -7.06 -8.63
CA TYR A 347 -9.07 -7.25 -9.09
C TYR A 347 -10.12 -6.76 -8.09
N GLN A 348 -11.18 -6.15 -8.62
CA GLN A 348 -12.35 -5.75 -7.83
C GLN A 348 -12.91 -6.94 -7.05
N ASP A 349 -13.23 -6.70 -5.77
CA ASP A 349 -13.78 -7.70 -4.84
C ASP A 349 -12.86 -8.89 -4.49
N SER A 350 -11.55 -8.77 -4.72
CA SER A 350 -10.57 -9.82 -4.36
C SER A 350 -10.63 -10.19 -2.87
N TRP A 351 -10.75 -9.22 -1.95
CA TRP A 351 -10.83 -9.47 -0.50
C TRP A 351 -12.09 -10.22 -0.08
N GLN A 352 -13.19 -10.03 -0.79
CA GLN A 352 -14.44 -10.75 -0.58
C GLN A 352 -14.39 -12.17 -1.16
N GLN A 353 -13.38 -12.48 -1.98
CA GLN A 353 -13.17 -13.78 -2.57
C GLN A 353 -14.34 -14.19 -3.48
N ASP A 354 -14.90 -13.21 -4.20
CA ASP A 354 -15.89 -13.48 -5.23
C ASP A 354 -15.22 -14.00 -6.50
N PHE A 355 -15.98 -14.71 -7.32
CA PHE A 355 -15.49 -15.29 -8.56
C PHE A 355 -15.85 -14.34 -9.72
N HIS A 356 -14.82 -13.72 -10.29
CA HIS A 356 -14.87 -12.95 -11.54
C HIS A 356 -14.10 -13.67 -12.65
N GLY A 357 -14.03 -13.07 -13.84
CA GLY A 357 -13.33 -13.62 -15.00
C GLY A 357 -14.28 -14.29 -15.98
N TYR A 358 -15.51 -13.80 -16.11
CA TYR A 358 -16.59 -14.48 -16.85
C TYR A 358 -17.21 -13.65 -17.98
N SER A 359 -16.73 -12.42 -18.19
CA SER A 359 -17.21 -11.60 -19.30
C SER A 359 -16.70 -12.13 -20.64
N PRO A 360 -17.34 -11.76 -21.77
CA PRO A 360 -16.90 -12.21 -23.09
C PRO A 360 -15.42 -11.90 -23.39
N VAL A 361 -14.92 -10.73 -22.96
CA VAL A 361 -13.52 -10.35 -23.15
C VAL A 361 -12.56 -11.12 -22.23
N GLU A 362 -12.99 -11.49 -21.04
CA GLU A 362 -12.21 -12.31 -20.11
C GLU A 362 -12.05 -13.75 -20.62
N GLU A 363 -13.14 -14.34 -21.13
CA GLU A 363 -13.10 -15.69 -21.72
C GLU A 363 -12.23 -15.73 -23.00
N ALA A 364 -12.32 -14.70 -23.85
CA ALA A 364 -11.47 -14.58 -25.03
C ALA A 364 -9.97 -14.43 -24.65
N ALA A 365 -9.65 -13.54 -23.71
CA ALA A 365 -8.26 -13.35 -23.26
C ALA A 365 -7.68 -14.61 -22.60
N PHE A 366 -8.50 -15.39 -21.89
CA PHE A 366 -8.07 -16.66 -21.34
C PHE A 366 -7.72 -17.69 -22.43
N ARG A 367 -8.51 -17.78 -23.50
CA ARG A 367 -8.18 -18.64 -24.66
C ARG A 367 -6.88 -18.21 -25.34
N ASP A 368 -6.69 -16.90 -25.54
CA ASP A 368 -5.45 -16.36 -26.10
C ASP A 368 -4.24 -16.71 -25.22
N TRP A 369 -4.40 -16.63 -23.90
CA TRP A 369 -3.35 -17.02 -22.97
C TRP A 369 -3.04 -18.53 -23.05
N LEU A 370 -4.07 -19.39 -23.16
CA LEU A 370 -3.88 -20.83 -23.35
C LEU A 370 -3.15 -21.14 -24.65
N ALA A 371 -3.47 -20.44 -25.74
CA ALA A 371 -2.80 -20.60 -27.03
C ALA A 371 -1.31 -20.18 -27.01
N ARG A 372 -0.92 -19.29 -26.09
CA ARG A 372 0.50 -18.97 -25.85
C ARG A 372 1.20 -20.02 -24.99
N LYS A 373 0.48 -20.64 -24.05
CA LYS A 373 1.02 -21.66 -23.14
C LYS A 373 1.15 -23.03 -23.78
N TYR A 374 0.14 -23.44 -24.56
CA TYR A 374 0.05 -24.76 -25.17
C TYR A 374 0.22 -24.66 -26.68
N VAL A 375 1.17 -25.43 -27.21
CA VAL A 375 1.53 -25.39 -28.64
C VAL A 375 0.39 -25.82 -29.58
N ASN A 376 -0.53 -26.68 -29.11
CA ASN A 376 -1.69 -27.16 -29.87
C ASN A 376 -2.74 -27.79 -28.92
N ASP A 377 -3.88 -28.18 -29.50
CA ASP A 377 -4.98 -28.84 -28.77
C ASP A 377 -4.53 -30.10 -28.05
N ALA A 378 -3.67 -30.93 -28.65
CA ALA A 378 -3.20 -32.17 -28.03
C ALA A 378 -2.43 -31.91 -26.72
N ALA A 379 -1.61 -30.85 -26.68
CA ALA A 379 -0.90 -30.45 -25.47
C ALA A 379 -1.88 -29.95 -24.37
N LEU A 380 -2.91 -29.20 -24.74
CA LEU A 380 -3.96 -28.77 -23.81
C LEU A 380 -4.75 -29.97 -23.27
N GLN A 381 -5.21 -30.85 -24.16
CA GLN A 381 -5.98 -32.06 -23.82
C GLN A 381 -5.19 -32.96 -22.86
N GLN A 382 -3.89 -33.14 -23.11
CA GLN A 382 -3.01 -33.89 -22.22
C GLN A 382 -2.88 -33.23 -20.85
N ALA A 383 -2.70 -31.91 -20.80
CA ALA A 383 -2.54 -31.17 -19.55
C ALA A 383 -3.83 -31.15 -18.71
N TRP A 384 -4.98 -30.95 -19.35
CA TRP A 384 -6.30 -30.88 -18.72
C TRP A 384 -6.93 -32.25 -18.48
N ARG A 385 -6.33 -33.32 -19.01
CA ARG A 385 -6.89 -34.69 -19.01
C ARG A 385 -8.31 -34.75 -19.59
N ASP A 386 -8.56 -33.91 -20.59
CA ASP A 386 -9.83 -33.80 -21.29
C ASP A 386 -9.59 -33.97 -22.79
N PRO A 387 -10.00 -35.09 -23.41
CA PRO A 387 -9.79 -35.31 -24.84
C PRO A 387 -10.71 -34.47 -25.74
N GLN A 388 -11.72 -33.79 -25.19
CA GLN A 388 -12.69 -32.99 -25.96
C GLN A 388 -12.37 -31.50 -25.98
N VAL A 389 -11.53 -31.01 -25.07
CA VAL A 389 -11.15 -29.59 -25.05
C VAL A 389 -10.26 -29.25 -26.25
N THR A 390 -10.43 -28.05 -26.78
CA THR A 390 -9.56 -27.44 -27.78
C THR A 390 -9.23 -26.03 -27.31
N LEU A 391 -8.17 -25.43 -27.86
CA LEU A 391 -7.83 -24.02 -27.61
C LEU A 391 -9.01 -23.08 -27.91
N ALA A 392 -9.81 -23.41 -28.93
CA ALA A 392 -10.99 -22.65 -29.30
C ALA A 392 -12.21 -22.88 -28.39
N SER A 393 -12.37 -24.09 -27.83
CA SER A 393 -13.53 -24.47 -27.02
C SER A 393 -13.32 -24.31 -25.51
N ALA A 394 -12.08 -24.11 -25.06
CA ALA A 394 -11.75 -23.93 -23.64
C ALA A 394 -12.58 -22.81 -23.01
N LYS A 395 -13.01 -23.01 -21.76
CA LYS A 395 -13.81 -22.05 -20.99
C LYS A 395 -13.12 -21.73 -19.68
N THR A 396 -13.39 -20.54 -19.17
CA THR A 396 -13.03 -20.15 -17.80
C THR A 396 -13.70 -21.14 -16.82
N PRO A 397 -12.96 -21.74 -15.87
CA PRO A 397 -13.53 -22.67 -14.91
C PRO A 397 -14.67 -22.01 -14.12
N SER A 398 -15.78 -22.72 -13.98
CA SER A 398 -16.94 -22.27 -13.20
C SER A 398 -16.57 -21.96 -11.75
N PRO A 399 -17.35 -21.13 -11.03
CA PRO A 399 -17.08 -20.88 -9.62
C PRO A 399 -17.08 -22.16 -8.78
N GLN A 400 -17.94 -23.14 -9.10
CA GLN A 400 -17.96 -24.43 -8.43
C GLN A 400 -16.69 -25.25 -8.67
N GLU A 401 -16.18 -25.32 -9.89
CA GLU A 401 -14.89 -25.97 -10.20
C GLU A 401 -13.73 -25.30 -9.46
N ARG A 402 -13.70 -23.97 -9.40
CA ARG A 402 -12.67 -23.22 -8.67
C ARG A 402 -12.78 -23.44 -7.15
N ARG A 403 -13.99 -23.49 -6.62
CA ARG A 403 -14.27 -23.69 -5.18
C ARG A 403 -13.92 -25.10 -4.71
N ASN A 404 -14.17 -26.10 -5.57
CA ASN A 404 -14.01 -27.52 -5.28
C ASN A 404 -12.85 -28.16 -6.06
N ALA A 405 -11.90 -27.35 -6.54
CA ALA A 405 -10.72 -27.81 -7.24
C ALA A 405 -10.04 -28.93 -6.45
N ALA A 406 -9.72 -30.04 -7.11
CA ALA A 406 -9.02 -31.16 -6.51
C ALA A 406 -7.72 -30.66 -5.85
N SER A 407 -7.51 -30.99 -4.57
CA SER A 407 -6.42 -30.44 -3.78
C SER A 407 -5.83 -31.47 -2.79
N TYR A 408 -4.53 -31.32 -2.53
CA TYR A 408 -3.84 -31.95 -1.41
C TYR A 408 -3.80 -30.97 -0.24
N GLY A 409 -4.86 -31.01 0.58
CA GLY A 409 -5.09 -29.97 1.59
C GLY A 409 -5.40 -28.64 0.93
N MET A 410 -4.54 -27.63 1.12
CA MET A 410 -4.69 -26.33 0.45
C MET A 410 -4.08 -26.24 -0.96
N LEU A 411 -3.27 -27.22 -1.38
CA LEU A 411 -2.52 -27.16 -2.63
C LEU A 411 -3.31 -27.79 -3.78
N ILE A 412 -3.65 -27.01 -4.81
CA ILE A 412 -4.41 -27.48 -5.98
C ILE A 412 -3.59 -28.50 -6.78
N LEU A 413 -4.20 -29.60 -7.20
CA LEU A 413 -3.51 -30.71 -7.87
C LEU A 413 -3.36 -30.45 -9.39
N PRO A 414 -2.14 -30.47 -9.96
CA PRO A 414 -1.94 -30.41 -11.40
C PRO A 414 -2.50 -31.65 -12.10
N GLY A 415 -2.88 -31.48 -13.37
CA GLY A 415 -3.60 -32.50 -14.14
C GLY A 415 -5.09 -32.59 -13.77
N GLU A 416 -5.43 -32.87 -12.51
CA GLU A 416 -6.84 -33.01 -12.07
C GLU A 416 -7.60 -31.68 -12.00
N ALA A 417 -6.93 -30.62 -11.56
CA ALA A 417 -7.47 -29.27 -11.49
C ALA A 417 -6.65 -28.29 -12.34
N GLN A 418 -6.02 -28.78 -13.42
CA GLN A 418 -5.20 -27.97 -14.33
C GLN A 418 -5.94 -26.74 -14.90
N PRO A 419 -7.23 -26.81 -15.29
CA PRO A 419 -7.96 -25.63 -15.77
C PRO A 419 -8.00 -24.50 -14.73
N VAL A 420 -8.12 -24.85 -13.44
CA VAL A 420 -8.14 -23.87 -12.32
C VAL A 420 -6.75 -23.26 -12.11
N ILE A 421 -5.69 -24.08 -12.17
CA ILE A 421 -4.31 -23.58 -12.06
C ILE A 421 -3.99 -22.63 -13.21
N ASP A 422 -4.37 -23.01 -14.44
CA ASP A 422 -4.16 -22.19 -15.63
C ASP A 422 -4.92 -20.87 -15.58
N HIS A 423 -6.19 -20.91 -15.17
CA HIS A 423 -6.96 -19.70 -14.98
C HIS A 423 -6.36 -18.81 -13.87
N ASN A 424 -5.89 -19.39 -12.77
CA ASN A 424 -5.23 -18.64 -11.71
C ASN A 424 -3.94 -17.97 -12.23
N LEU A 425 -3.11 -18.66 -13.02
CA LEU A 425 -1.91 -18.09 -13.65
C LEU A 425 -2.27 -16.96 -14.63
N PHE A 426 -3.28 -17.19 -15.50
CA PHE A 426 -3.81 -16.20 -16.43
C PHE A 426 -4.19 -14.90 -15.72
N LEU A 427 -4.90 -14.96 -14.58
CA LEU A 427 -5.27 -13.76 -13.83
C LEU A 427 -4.05 -12.94 -13.38
N GLN A 428 -2.93 -13.58 -13.04
CA GLN A 428 -1.71 -12.84 -12.65
C GLN A 428 -1.06 -12.20 -13.87
N ASP A 429 -0.94 -12.99 -14.94
CA ASP A 429 -0.30 -12.55 -16.18
C ASP A 429 -1.07 -11.42 -16.86
N GLU A 430 -2.40 -11.51 -16.90
CA GLU A 430 -3.25 -10.56 -17.60
C GLU A 430 -3.24 -9.20 -16.89
N MET A 431 -3.25 -9.17 -15.55
CA MET A 431 -3.07 -7.94 -14.78
C MET A 431 -1.68 -7.34 -15.03
N ALA A 432 -0.63 -8.16 -14.95
CA ALA A 432 0.74 -7.72 -15.21
C ALA A 432 0.91 -7.15 -16.63
N ASP A 433 0.29 -7.78 -17.63
CA ASP A 433 0.35 -7.30 -19.02
C ASP A 433 -0.35 -5.95 -19.21
N ALA A 434 -1.48 -5.72 -18.53
CA ALA A 434 -2.15 -4.41 -18.54
C ALA A 434 -1.25 -3.32 -17.94
N VAL A 435 -0.63 -3.60 -16.80
CA VAL A 435 0.33 -2.68 -16.15
C VAL A 435 1.53 -2.40 -17.08
N LEU A 436 2.05 -3.42 -17.76
CA LEU A 436 3.17 -3.26 -18.69
C LEU A 436 2.81 -2.46 -19.95
N GLU A 437 1.59 -2.56 -20.46
CA GLU A 437 1.11 -1.72 -21.56
C GLU A 437 1.03 -0.24 -21.15
N LEU A 438 0.55 0.04 -19.95
CA LEU A 438 0.54 1.40 -19.40
C LEU A 438 1.95 1.91 -19.12
N ALA A 439 2.85 1.07 -18.62
CA ALA A 439 4.26 1.45 -18.41
C ALA A 439 4.96 1.81 -19.72
N ARG A 440 4.76 1.03 -20.79
CA ARG A 440 5.23 1.37 -22.14
C ARG A 440 4.65 2.69 -22.65
N THR A 441 3.39 2.97 -22.34
CA THR A 441 2.75 4.23 -22.68
C THR A 441 3.39 5.40 -21.95
N VAL A 442 3.62 5.29 -20.64
CA VAL A 442 4.38 6.29 -19.86
C VAL A 442 5.76 6.50 -20.49
N ARG A 443 6.48 5.40 -20.79
CA ARG A 443 7.83 5.47 -21.36
C ARG A 443 7.87 6.20 -22.69
N SER A 444 6.95 5.87 -23.60
CA SER A 444 6.91 6.47 -24.94
C SER A 444 6.43 7.91 -24.93
N ALA A 445 5.34 8.21 -24.21
CA ALA A 445 4.77 9.55 -24.11
C ALA A 445 5.74 10.55 -23.45
N SER A 446 6.54 10.09 -22.47
CA SER A 446 7.57 10.88 -21.82
C SER A 446 8.95 10.84 -22.51
N GLN A 447 9.03 10.27 -23.71
CA GLN A 447 10.27 10.13 -24.50
C GLN A 447 11.44 9.48 -23.74
N GLY A 448 11.16 8.54 -22.84
CA GLY A 448 12.22 7.90 -22.08
C GLY A 448 12.62 8.59 -20.77
N ARG A 449 12.17 9.82 -20.51
CA ARG A 449 12.84 10.73 -19.58
C ARG A 449 12.25 10.82 -18.17
N ARG A 450 11.07 10.23 -17.93
CA ARG A 450 10.35 10.36 -16.66
C ARG A 450 10.27 9.04 -15.92
N LEU A 451 10.03 9.12 -14.61
CA LEU A 451 9.77 7.95 -13.78
C LEU A 451 8.45 7.30 -14.19
N SER A 452 8.44 5.97 -14.24
CA SER A 452 7.25 5.15 -14.38
C SER A 452 6.98 4.39 -13.08
N VAL A 453 5.84 4.68 -12.45
CA VAL A 453 5.53 4.27 -11.07
C VAL A 453 4.24 3.45 -11.06
N PHE A 454 4.23 2.31 -10.38
CA PHE A 454 3.04 1.46 -10.26
C PHE A 454 2.91 0.78 -8.89
N PHE A 455 1.67 0.66 -8.42
CA PHE A 455 1.31 -0.29 -7.37
C PHE A 455 1.35 -1.72 -7.91
N TYR A 456 2.13 -2.61 -7.29
CA TYR A 456 2.12 -4.04 -7.59
C TYR A 456 2.89 -4.88 -6.55
N GLY A 457 2.62 -6.18 -6.50
CA GLY A 457 3.47 -7.15 -5.80
C GLY A 457 3.18 -7.31 -4.30
N TYR A 458 1.91 -7.23 -3.89
CA TYR A 458 1.48 -7.22 -2.48
C TYR A 458 1.41 -8.64 -1.89
N CYS A 459 2.36 -9.49 -2.28
CA CYS A 459 2.32 -10.93 -2.07
C CYS A 459 2.14 -11.32 -0.59
N TYR A 460 2.74 -10.54 0.29
CA TYR A 460 2.68 -10.73 1.74
C TYR A 460 1.36 -10.31 2.36
N GLU A 461 0.67 -9.32 1.81
CA GLU A 461 -0.64 -8.85 2.29
C GLU A 461 -1.74 -9.82 1.83
N PHE A 462 -1.72 -10.17 0.55
CA PHE A 462 -2.68 -11.11 -0.04
C PHE A 462 -2.52 -12.55 0.42
N SER A 463 -1.45 -12.88 1.15
CA SER A 463 -1.35 -14.15 1.87
C SER A 463 -2.40 -14.33 2.97
N SER A 464 -3.10 -13.26 3.36
CA SER A 464 -4.26 -13.32 4.25
C SER A 464 -5.54 -13.81 3.56
N MET A 465 -5.57 -13.91 2.22
CA MET A 465 -6.73 -14.39 1.46
C MET A 465 -6.84 -15.92 1.48
N GLY A 466 -8.07 -16.44 1.35
CA GLY A 466 -8.32 -17.88 1.19
C GLY A 466 -7.74 -18.45 -0.11
N ARG A 467 -7.84 -17.69 -1.20
CA ARG A 467 -7.24 -17.93 -2.52
C ARG A 467 -6.35 -16.74 -2.84
N MET A 468 -5.04 -16.90 -2.71
CA MET A 468 -4.09 -15.82 -3.01
C MET A 468 -4.15 -15.44 -4.50
N SER A 469 -4.44 -16.39 -5.38
CA SER A 469 -4.56 -16.17 -6.83
C SER A 469 -5.71 -15.25 -7.25
N ALA A 470 -6.62 -14.87 -6.35
CA ALA A 470 -7.69 -13.92 -6.67
C ALA A 470 -7.19 -12.46 -6.81
N CYS A 471 -5.94 -12.16 -6.45
CA CYS A 471 -5.46 -10.77 -6.38
C CYS A 471 -4.95 -10.19 -7.72
N GLY A 472 -4.28 -10.97 -8.56
CA GLY A 472 -3.61 -10.46 -9.76
C GLY A 472 -2.17 -9.94 -9.53
N HIS A 473 -1.58 -10.13 -8.35
CA HIS A 473 -0.27 -9.58 -7.93
C HIS A 473 0.86 -10.63 -7.83
N LEU A 474 0.66 -11.87 -8.30
CA LEU A 474 1.65 -12.96 -8.18
C LEU A 474 2.50 -13.14 -9.46
N ALA A 475 2.77 -12.05 -10.19
CA ALA A 475 3.63 -12.03 -11.37
C ALA A 475 4.70 -10.92 -11.29
N THR A 476 5.18 -10.59 -10.07
CA THR A 476 6.07 -9.45 -9.83
C THR A 476 7.35 -9.56 -10.65
N ARG A 477 7.93 -10.77 -10.79
CA ARG A 477 9.14 -10.98 -11.61
C ARG A 477 8.98 -10.49 -13.06
N LYS A 478 7.79 -10.62 -13.64
CA LYS A 478 7.48 -10.17 -15.01
C LYS A 478 7.61 -8.64 -15.12
N LEU A 479 7.14 -7.90 -14.12
CA LEU A 479 7.27 -6.44 -14.06
C LEU A 479 8.72 -6.01 -13.82
N LEU A 480 9.44 -6.71 -12.94
CA LEU A 480 10.85 -6.42 -12.65
C LEU A 480 11.77 -6.58 -13.88
N ALA A 481 11.41 -7.46 -14.81
CA ALA A 481 12.14 -7.64 -16.06
C ALA A 481 11.90 -6.52 -17.09
N SER A 482 10.88 -5.68 -16.90
CA SER A 482 10.55 -4.62 -17.85
C SER A 482 11.48 -3.41 -17.71
N PRO A 483 12.03 -2.86 -18.81
CA PRO A 483 12.79 -1.60 -18.77
C PRO A 483 11.88 -0.37 -18.57
N ASP A 484 10.56 -0.54 -18.72
CA ASP A 484 9.62 0.57 -18.74
C ASP A 484 9.22 1.05 -17.35
N ILE A 485 9.35 0.19 -16.34
CA ILE A 485 9.04 0.48 -14.92
C ILE A 485 10.30 0.94 -14.19
N ASP A 486 10.21 2.03 -13.43
CA ASP A 486 11.27 2.53 -12.56
C ASP A 486 11.03 2.14 -11.10
N ILE A 487 9.78 2.28 -10.65
CA ILE A 487 9.38 2.19 -9.24
C ILE A 487 8.16 1.30 -9.09
N LEU A 488 8.23 0.35 -8.15
CA LEU A 488 7.06 -0.31 -7.59
C LEU A 488 6.77 0.22 -6.18
N CYS A 489 5.50 0.28 -5.81
CA CYS A 489 5.10 0.84 -4.52
C CYS A 489 3.94 0.07 -3.87
N SER A 490 3.76 0.28 -2.57
CA SER A 490 2.58 -0.12 -1.80
C SER A 490 2.51 0.69 -0.51
N PRO A 491 1.37 0.65 0.21
CA PRO A 491 1.32 1.10 1.59
C PRO A 491 2.30 0.34 2.49
N ILE A 492 2.60 0.92 3.65
CA ILE A 492 3.13 0.13 4.77
C ILE A 492 2.08 -0.89 5.20
N SER A 493 2.49 -2.14 5.40
CA SER A 493 1.65 -3.25 5.87
C SER A 493 0.68 -2.79 6.96
N TYR A 494 -0.63 -2.95 6.76
CA TYR A 494 -1.65 -2.59 7.76
C TYR A 494 -1.61 -3.48 9.01
N PHE A 495 -0.87 -4.59 8.95
CA PHE A 495 -0.50 -5.41 10.09
C PHE A 495 0.84 -4.94 10.71
N ASP A 496 0.87 -4.83 12.04
CA ASP A 496 2.05 -4.50 12.86
C ASP A 496 2.68 -3.13 12.52
N ARG A 497 1.87 -2.07 12.50
CA ARG A 497 2.33 -0.69 12.16
C ARG A 497 2.01 0.37 13.21
N GLU A 498 1.23 0.02 14.22
CA GLU A 498 0.91 0.81 15.41
C GLU A 498 2.18 1.22 16.21
N LEU A 499 2.00 1.93 17.33
CA LEU A 499 3.10 2.52 18.11
C LEU A 499 4.20 1.54 18.54
N GLY A 500 3.91 0.25 18.71
CA GLY A 500 4.91 -0.80 19.00
C GLY A 500 5.22 -1.72 17.82
N GLY A 501 4.74 -1.38 16.63
CA GLY A 501 4.80 -2.17 15.40
C GLY A 501 6.13 -2.10 14.65
N GLY A 502 6.31 -2.96 13.64
CA GLY A 502 7.51 -3.09 12.82
C GLY A 502 7.51 -2.38 11.46
N GLY A 503 6.35 -1.90 10.97
CA GLY A 503 6.27 -1.11 9.73
C GLY A 503 6.70 -1.88 8.47
N HIS A 504 6.15 -3.06 8.23
CA HIS A 504 6.67 -4.01 7.23
C HIS A 504 6.34 -3.67 5.77
N ALA A 505 7.15 -4.19 4.85
CA ALA A 505 6.83 -4.16 3.41
C ALA A 505 5.74 -5.18 3.07
N MET A 506 4.83 -4.81 2.17
CA MET A 506 3.83 -5.74 1.61
C MET A 506 4.41 -6.65 0.52
N THR A 507 5.72 -6.55 0.22
CA THR A 507 6.40 -7.29 -0.85
C THR A 507 7.78 -7.81 -0.43
N ALA A 508 8.43 -8.57 -1.33
CA ALA A 508 9.85 -8.91 -1.26
C ALA A 508 10.72 -7.73 -1.73
N ALA A 509 10.78 -6.67 -0.92
CA ALA A 509 11.36 -5.39 -1.32
C ALA A 509 12.84 -5.51 -1.76
N GLU A 510 13.63 -6.36 -1.10
CA GLU A 510 15.04 -6.54 -1.45
C GLU A 510 15.22 -7.23 -2.82
N SER A 511 14.26 -8.03 -3.29
CA SER A 511 14.26 -8.56 -4.66
C SER A 511 13.96 -7.49 -5.72
N ILE A 512 13.07 -6.54 -5.40
CA ILE A 512 12.77 -5.39 -6.27
C ILE A 512 14.02 -4.52 -6.44
N MET A 513 14.66 -4.18 -5.31
CA MET A 513 15.90 -3.39 -5.29
C MET A 513 17.03 -4.07 -6.10
N ARG A 514 17.17 -5.39 -5.99
CA ARG A 514 18.16 -6.17 -6.76
C ARG A 514 17.89 -6.23 -8.25
N ALA A 515 16.64 -6.10 -8.66
CA ALA A 515 16.28 -6.00 -10.08
C ALA A 515 16.57 -4.61 -10.68
N GLY A 516 17.18 -3.70 -9.89
CA GLY A 516 17.47 -2.33 -10.33
C GLY A 516 16.24 -1.43 -10.36
N LYS A 517 15.16 -1.83 -9.66
CA LYS A 517 13.92 -1.05 -9.49
C LYS A 517 13.89 -0.48 -8.09
N LEU A 518 13.33 0.71 -7.92
CA LEU A 518 13.15 1.28 -6.58
C LEU A 518 11.86 0.72 -5.97
N TRP A 519 11.90 0.38 -4.68
CA TRP A 519 10.70 0.16 -3.89
C TRP A 519 10.37 1.42 -3.10
N LEU A 520 9.11 1.85 -3.19
CA LEU A 520 8.62 3.06 -2.56
C LEU A 520 7.45 2.73 -1.62
N TYR A 521 7.55 3.14 -0.36
CA TYR A 521 6.42 3.10 0.58
C TYR A 521 5.46 4.26 0.42
N GLU A 522 4.18 3.94 0.31
CA GLU A 522 3.11 4.84 0.68
C GLU A 522 2.96 4.83 2.19
N ASP A 523 3.59 5.79 2.88
CA ASP A 523 3.46 5.93 4.32
C ASP A 523 2.20 6.75 4.64
N ASP A 524 1.06 6.07 4.64
CA ASP A 524 -0.25 6.56 5.07
C ASP A 524 -0.45 6.40 6.60
N THR A 525 0.63 6.53 7.39
CA THR A 525 0.54 6.44 8.84
C THR A 525 -0.26 7.61 9.39
N ARG A 526 -1.41 7.29 9.99
CA ARG A 526 -2.28 8.25 10.67
C ARG A 526 -1.57 8.88 11.86
N THR A 527 -1.21 10.15 11.72
CA THR A 527 -0.63 10.99 12.77
C THR A 527 -1.69 11.39 13.80
N HIS A 528 -1.28 12.14 14.82
CA HIS A 528 -2.19 12.75 15.79
C HIS A 528 -3.15 13.78 15.22
N LEU A 529 -2.85 14.34 14.03
CA LEU A 529 -3.76 15.23 13.31
C LEU A 529 -4.80 14.45 12.50
N ALA A 530 -4.55 13.17 12.23
CA ALA A 530 -5.48 12.29 11.51
C ALA A 530 -6.68 11.82 12.37
N ALA A 531 -7.01 12.51 13.46
CA ALA A 531 -8.06 12.13 14.40
C ALA A 531 -9.44 12.06 13.73
N GLY A 532 -10.23 11.02 14.05
CA GLY A 532 -11.56 10.78 13.50
C GLY A 532 -11.60 9.95 12.20
N GLY A 533 -12.71 9.24 11.96
CA GLY A 533 -12.91 8.41 10.76
C GLY A 533 -12.44 6.95 10.86
N SER A 534 -13.15 6.07 10.16
CA SER A 534 -12.85 4.62 10.04
C SER A 534 -12.70 4.25 8.56
N LEU A 535 -11.47 4.07 8.10
CA LEU A 535 -11.18 3.41 6.82
C LEU A 535 -10.74 1.97 7.11
N GLY A 536 -11.11 1.04 6.23
CA GLY A 536 -10.66 -0.35 6.33
C GLY A 536 -9.12 -0.41 6.35
N GLY A 537 -8.53 -1.20 7.26
CA GLY A 537 -7.07 -1.27 7.43
C GLY A 537 -6.44 -0.15 8.27
N LEU A 538 -7.11 1.00 8.42
CA LEU A 538 -6.58 2.21 9.07
C LEU A 538 -7.24 2.50 10.42
N ARG A 539 -7.30 1.49 11.31
CA ARG A 539 -7.99 1.60 12.60
C ARG A 539 -7.21 2.38 13.65
N TYR A 540 -5.89 2.33 13.59
CA TYR A 540 -5.00 3.00 14.54
C TYR A 540 -4.59 4.39 14.03
N HIS A 541 -4.50 5.36 14.93
CA HIS A 541 -3.84 6.64 14.71
C HIS A 541 -3.05 7.00 15.97
N ALA A 542 -1.95 7.74 15.81
CA ALA A 542 -1.17 8.21 16.95
C ALA A 542 -2.01 9.11 17.87
N GLY A 543 -1.94 8.89 19.19
CA GLY A 543 -2.75 9.64 20.15
C GLY A 543 -2.24 11.06 20.43
N ASN A 544 -0.98 11.35 20.10
CA ASN A 544 -0.33 12.64 20.33
C ASN A 544 0.88 12.86 19.41
N GLN A 545 1.44 14.08 19.45
CA GLN A 545 2.59 14.47 18.62
C GLN A 545 3.81 13.56 18.84
N TRP A 546 4.09 13.17 20.08
CA TRP A 546 5.24 12.32 20.38
C TRP A 546 5.12 10.94 19.71
N GLU A 547 3.96 10.28 19.83
CA GLU A 547 3.69 9.00 19.16
C GLU A 547 3.85 9.12 17.63
N SER A 548 3.34 10.20 17.05
CA SER A 548 3.47 10.46 15.60
C SER A 548 4.95 10.50 15.20
N ARG A 549 5.76 11.27 15.94
CA ARG A 549 7.19 11.40 15.68
C ARG A 549 7.92 10.06 15.82
N GLN A 550 7.61 9.26 16.85
CA GLN A 550 8.28 7.97 17.04
C GLN A 550 7.98 6.97 15.90
N ILE A 551 6.73 6.93 15.44
CA ILE A 551 6.31 6.04 14.35
C ILE A 551 6.94 6.48 13.02
N LEU A 552 6.91 7.77 12.70
CA LEU A 552 7.52 8.30 11.47
C LEU A 552 9.04 8.15 11.48
N LEU A 553 9.69 8.33 12.63
CA LEU A 553 11.11 8.08 12.81
C LEU A 553 11.47 6.60 12.60
N ARG A 554 10.65 5.67 13.12
CA ARG A 554 10.79 4.23 12.88
C ARG A 554 10.68 3.91 11.38
N ASN A 555 9.62 4.38 10.73
CA ASN A 555 9.33 4.09 9.33
C ASN A 555 10.45 4.63 8.43
N THR A 556 10.73 5.93 8.51
CA THR A 556 11.74 6.59 7.68
C THR A 556 13.15 6.04 7.96
N GLY A 557 13.46 5.73 9.21
CA GLY A 557 14.75 5.15 9.58
C GLY A 557 14.98 3.76 8.97
N GLN A 558 13.99 2.86 9.01
CA GLN A 558 14.15 1.52 8.40
C GLN A 558 14.17 1.59 6.87
N GLU A 559 13.43 2.52 6.26
CA GLU A 559 13.52 2.80 4.84
C GLU A 559 14.93 3.21 4.41
N ILE A 560 15.55 4.18 5.11
CA ILE A 560 16.92 4.62 4.79
C ILE A 560 17.91 3.46 4.97
N ILE A 561 17.82 2.68 6.05
CA ILE A 561 18.68 1.49 6.29
C ILE A 561 18.64 0.55 5.08
N ARG A 562 17.45 0.30 4.55
CA ARG A 562 17.16 -0.65 3.46
C ARG A 562 17.27 -0.06 2.05
N ASN A 563 17.64 1.21 1.93
CA ASN A 563 17.70 2.00 0.69
C ASN A 563 16.34 2.22 0.00
N LEU A 564 15.24 2.18 0.75
CA LEU A 564 13.88 2.32 0.22
C LEU A 564 13.45 3.79 0.14
N ALA A 565 12.57 4.06 -0.80
CA ALA A 565 11.92 5.35 -1.00
C ALA A 565 10.61 5.45 -0.20
N CYS A 566 10.09 6.67 -0.04
CA CYS A 566 8.82 6.88 0.63
C CYS A 566 8.13 8.17 0.17
N TRP A 567 6.80 8.14 0.15
CA TRP A 567 6.00 9.35 0.27
C TRP A 567 5.19 9.33 1.56
N TRP A 568 5.21 10.46 2.29
CA TRP A 568 4.27 10.68 3.39
C TRP A 568 2.91 11.05 2.80
N MET A 569 1.87 10.27 3.14
CA MET A 569 0.57 10.33 2.47
C MET A 569 -0.52 10.88 3.38
N ASP A 570 -0.97 12.10 3.12
CA ASP A 570 -2.21 12.64 3.70
C ASP A 570 -3.43 12.04 2.99
N LEU A 571 -3.65 10.73 3.14
CA LEU A 571 -4.60 9.92 2.35
C LEU A 571 -6.01 10.54 2.28
N MET A 572 -6.47 11.08 3.41
CA MET A 572 -7.81 11.65 3.54
C MET A 572 -7.89 13.13 3.16
N ARG A 573 -6.77 13.75 2.80
CA ARG A 573 -6.66 15.18 2.46
C ARG A 573 -7.26 16.05 3.57
N ASN A 574 -6.81 15.79 4.81
CA ASN A 574 -7.23 16.53 6.00
C ASN A 574 -6.04 16.86 6.91
N ALA A 575 -4.90 17.16 6.31
CA ALA A 575 -3.77 17.82 6.94
C ALA A 575 -2.99 16.96 7.94
N TRP A 576 -2.81 15.66 7.66
CA TRP A 576 -2.11 14.72 8.56
C TRP A 576 -0.69 15.16 8.92
N TYR A 577 -0.02 15.90 8.05
CA TYR A 577 1.37 16.35 8.24
C TYR A 577 1.49 17.87 8.40
N ALA A 578 0.41 18.57 8.76
CA ALA A 578 0.42 20.03 8.95
C ALA A 578 1.01 20.50 10.29
N ASP A 579 1.83 19.67 10.93
CA ASP A 579 2.60 19.98 12.13
C ASP A 579 4.10 20.05 11.77
N PRO A 580 4.76 21.22 11.89
CA PRO A 580 6.19 21.38 11.61
C PRO A 580 7.09 20.40 12.37
N ALA A 581 6.68 19.96 13.57
CA ALA A 581 7.47 19.03 14.38
C ALA A 581 7.63 17.66 13.71
N LEU A 582 6.73 17.28 12.80
CA LEU A 582 6.84 16.04 12.02
C LEU A 582 7.93 16.17 10.95
N TRP A 583 7.95 17.28 10.20
CA TRP A 583 8.97 17.55 9.18
C TRP A 583 10.38 17.73 9.77
N ALA A 584 10.48 18.19 11.02
CA ALA A 584 11.75 18.24 11.73
C ALA A 584 12.43 16.84 11.85
N GLU A 585 11.66 15.75 11.98
CA GLU A 585 12.22 14.39 11.99
C GLU A 585 12.81 14.01 10.62
N MET A 586 12.11 14.38 9.54
CA MET A 586 12.58 14.15 8.18
C MET A 586 13.88 14.93 7.89
N GLN A 587 14.00 16.15 8.39
CA GLN A 587 15.22 16.95 8.30
C GLN A 587 16.37 16.33 9.10
N ALA A 588 16.09 15.83 10.31
CA ALA A 588 17.10 15.24 11.18
C ALA A 588 17.67 13.92 10.60
N LEU A 589 16.89 13.20 9.79
CA LEU A 589 17.34 12.00 9.09
C LEU A 589 18.12 12.28 7.79
N ALA A 590 18.11 13.51 7.27
CA ALA A 590 18.76 13.85 6.01
C ALA A 590 20.26 13.46 5.95
N PRO A 591 21.10 13.65 6.98
CA PRO A 591 22.51 13.23 6.94
C PRO A 591 22.72 11.72 6.74
N MET A 592 21.80 10.90 7.26
CA MET A 592 21.85 9.45 7.09
C MET A 592 21.54 9.06 5.63
N GLU A 593 20.60 9.76 5.02
CA GLU A 593 20.24 9.57 3.61
C GLU A 593 21.33 10.08 2.66
N GLU A 594 21.91 11.26 2.92
CA GLU A 594 23.03 11.80 2.14
C GLU A 594 24.26 10.87 2.17
N ALA A 595 24.49 10.17 3.28
CA ALA A 595 25.52 9.14 3.34
C ALA A 595 25.21 7.96 2.37
N LYS A 596 23.94 7.55 2.25
CA LYS A 596 23.51 6.52 1.28
C LYS A 596 23.57 7.03 -0.17
N LEU A 597 23.31 8.32 -0.40
CA LEU A 597 23.42 8.96 -1.70
C LEU A 597 24.88 9.26 -2.11
N SER A 598 25.81 9.44 -1.19
CA SER A 598 27.22 9.61 -1.54
C SER A 598 27.92 8.27 -1.73
N GLN A 599 27.61 7.29 -0.88
CA GLN A 599 28.24 5.97 -0.86
C GLN A 599 27.18 4.86 -0.83
N PRO A 600 26.45 4.63 -1.94
CA PRO A 600 25.43 3.60 -2.00
C PRO A 600 26.04 2.22 -1.77
N ARG A 601 25.42 1.46 -0.87
CA ARG A 601 25.74 0.06 -0.58
C ARG A 601 24.45 -0.75 -0.57
N PRO A 602 24.38 -1.88 -1.29
CA PRO A 602 23.20 -2.75 -1.27
C PRO A 602 22.88 -3.20 0.16
N TYR A 603 21.60 -3.30 0.47
CA TYR A 603 21.16 -3.87 1.74
C TYR A 603 21.29 -5.39 1.68
N THR A 604 22.28 -5.94 2.37
CA THR A 604 22.60 -7.39 2.36
C THR A 604 22.55 -7.98 3.78
N PRO A 605 21.37 -8.04 4.41
CA PRO A 605 21.23 -8.58 5.75
C PRO A 605 21.60 -10.07 5.79
N PRO A 606 22.08 -10.57 6.94
CA PRO A 606 22.51 -11.96 7.10
C PRO A 606 21.36 -12.97 7.12
N VAL A 607 20.11 -12.52 7.31
CA VAL A 607 18.90 -13.36 7.29
C VAL A 607 18.03 -12.98 6.09
N ALA A 608 17.59 -13.99 5.33
CA ALA A 608 16.67 -13.83 4.22
C ALA A 608 15.33 -14.53 4.53
N SER A 609 14.24 -13.76 4.52
CA SER A 609 12.87 -14.25 4.44
C SER A 609 12.50 -14.46 2.98
N VAL A 610 12.13 -15.69 2.59
CA VAL A 610 11.98 -16.07 1.18
C VAL A 610 10.57 -16.51 0.86
N PHE A 611 9.97 -15.84 -0.13
CA PHE A 611 8.62 -16.05 -0.63
C PHE A 611 8.64 -16.58 -2.07
N ASP A 612 7.74 -17.50 -2.41
CA ASP A 612 7.54 -17.99 -3.77
C ASP A 612 6.15 -17.61 -4.31
N GLU A 613 6.12 -16.79 -5.35
CA GLU A 613 4.89 -16.40 -6.05
C GLU A 613 4.23 -17.59 -6.74
N TYR A 614 5.03 -18.49 -7.30
CA TYR A 614 4.51 -19.62 -8.06
C TYR A 614 3.70 -20.56 -7.18
N SER A 615 4.24 -20.95 -6.01
CA SER A 615 3.52 -21.76 -5.03
C SER A 615 2.24 -21.09 -4.50
N ALA A 616 2.21 -19.75 -4.40
CA ALA A 616 1.03 -19.03 -3.93
C ALA A 616 -0.17 -19.18 -4.88
N VAL A 617 0.06 -19.33 -6.19
CA VAL A 617 -0.98 -19.55 -7.20
C VAL A 617 -1.76 -20.86 -6.99
N TYR A 618 -1.11 -21.85 -6.37
CA TYR A 618 -1.66 -23.17 -6.10
C TYR A 618 -2.49 -23.25 -4.81
N THR A 619 -2.75 -22.11 -4.13
CA THR A 619 -3.48 -22.11 -2.86
C THR A 619 -5.00 -22.05 -3.04
N ASN A 620 -5.72 -22.89 -2.31
CA ASN A 620 -7.16 -22.82 -2.13
C ASN A 620 -7.53 -23.06 -0.66
N ARG A 621 -8.37 -22.17 -0.09
CA ARG A 621 -8.72 -22.15 1.35
C ARG A 621 -7.47 -22.16 2.27
N GLY A 622 -6.36 -21.59 1.81
CA GLY A 622 -5.04 -21.70 2.46
C GLY A 622 -4.78 -20.74 3.61
N HIS A 623 -5.67 -19.77 3.87
CA HIS A 623 -5.47 -18.68 4.83
C HIS A 623 -5.04 -19.11 6.24
N SER A 624 -5.42 -20.31 6.71
CA SER A 624 -5.00 -20.80 8.02
C SER A 624 -3.51 -21.15 8.10
N ILE A 625 -2.86 -21.30 6.94
CA ILE A 625 -1.41 -21.56 6.78
C ILE A 625 -0.73 -20.31 6.23
N THR A 626 -1.21 -19.76 5.11
CA THR A 626 -0.56 -18.64 4.41
C THR A 626 -0.50 -17.38 5.28
N GLN A 627 -1.56 -17.06 6.04
CA GLN A 627 -1.57 -15.87 6.87
C GLN A 627 -0.55 -15.93 8.03
N PRO A 628 -0.55 -16.94 8.93
CA PRO A 628 0.45 -16.99 10.00
C PRO A 628 1.89 -17.11 9.47
N LEU A 629 2.08 -17.89 8.38
CA LEU A 629 3.42 -18.18 7.86
C LEU A 629 4.03 -17.05 7.03
N LEU A 630 3.22 -16.38 6.21
CA LEU A 630 3.70 -15.37 5.25
C LEU A 630 3.37 -13.95 5.73
N ALA A 631 2.12 -13.68 6.13
CA ALA A 631 1.72 -12.36 6.62
C ALA A 631 2.33 -12.05 8.00
N GLN A 632 1.98 -12.87 8.99
CA GLN A 632 2.18 -12.53 10.39
C GLN A 632 3.62 -12.79 10.87
N SER A 633 4.34 -13.70 10.22
CA SER A 633 5.74 -13.99 10.57
C SER A 633 6.67 -12.78 10.45
N ARG A 634 6.33 -11.75 9.65
CA ARG A 634 7.10 -10.50 9.57
C ARG A 634 7.26 -9.81 10.93
N HIS A 635 6.23 -9.92 11.79
CA HIS A 635 6.31 -9.45 13.17
C HIS A 635 7.45 -10.10 13.94
N ALA A 636 7.64 -11.42 13.77
CA ALA A 636 8.70 -12.19 14.41
C ALA A 636 10.08 -11.89 13.79
N PHE A 637 10.18 -11.72 12.47
CA PHE A 637 11.43 -11.36 11.79
C PHE A 637 12.01 -10.04 12.30
N ALA A 638 11.18 -9.00 12.45
CA ALA A 638 11.64 -7.71 12.96
C ALA A 638 12.06 -7.74 14.44
N ARG A 639 11.69 -8.79 15.20
CA ARG A 639 11.93 -8.92 16.65
C ARG A 639 12.86 -10.07 17.03
N MET A 640 13.56 -10.67 16.06
CA MET A 640 14.49 -11.77 16.35
C MET A 640 15.82 -11.31 16.95
N GLY A 641 16.14 -10.01 16.87
CA GLY A 641 17.39 -9.43 17.36
C GLY A 641 18.51 -9.32 16.31
N ALA A 642 18.20 -9.58 15.03
CA ALA A 642 19.14 -9.46 13.91
C ALA A 642 18.46 -8.84 12.68
N PRO A 643 19.20 -8.18 11.78
CA PRO A 643 18.65 -7.63 10.55
C PRO A 643 18.25 -8.72 9.55
N TYR A 644 17.17 -8.49 8.81
CA TYR A 644 16.63 -9.39 7.79
C TYR A 644 16.20 -8.63 6.53
N GLY A 645 16.06 -9.35 5.42
CA GLY A 645 15.47 -8.85 4.17
C GLY A 645 14.46 -9.85 3.60
N GLN A 646 13.61 -9.39 2.70
CA GLN A 646 12.51 -10.13 2.07
C GLN A 646 12.80 -10.35 0.58
N TYR A 647 12.81 -11.61 0.15
CA TYR A 647 13.28 -12.02 -1.16
C TYR A 647 12.29 -12.96 -1.85
N PHE A 648 12.25 -12.91 -3.17
CA PHE A 648 11.62 -13.95 -3.98
C PHE A 648 12.53 -15.18 -4.12
N LEU A 649 11.91 -16.36 -4.21
CA LEU A 649 12.61 -17.64 -4.32
C LEU A 649 13.51 -17.71 -5.55
N ASP A 650 13.09 -17.13 -6.68
CA ASP A 650 13.86 -17.14 -7.92
C ASP A 650 15.20 -16.39 -7.82
N ASP A 651 15.34 -15.40 -6.95
CA ASP A 651 16.64 -14.79 -6.64
C ASP A 651 17.54 -15.73 -5.83
N VAL A 652 16.96 -16.60 -4.99
CA VAL A 652 17.71 -17.66 -4.30
C VAL A 652 18.16 -18.71 -5.32
N LEU A 653 17.27 -19.17 -6.21
CA LEU A 653 17.60 -20.13 -7.27
C LEU A 653 18.71 -19.61 -8.19
N ALA A 654 18.69 -18.30 -8.49
CA ALA A 654 19.71 -17.64 -9.29
C ALA A 654 21.00 -17.30 -8.51
N GLY A 655 21.12 -17.69 -7.24
CA GLY A 655 22.31 -17.43 -6.42
C GLY A 655 22.54 -15.95 -6.05
N ARG A 656 21.51 -15.11 -6.14
CA ARG A 656 21.61 -13.64 -5.93
C ARG A 656 21.41 -13.21 -4.48
N VAL A 657 21.06 -14.13 -3.58
CA VAL A 657 20.82 -13.84 -2.15
C VAL A 657 22.03 -14.26 -1.34
N ALA A 658 22.68 -13.33 -0.64
CA ALA A 658 23.91 -13.58 0.12
C ALA A 658 23.70 -13.97 1.60
N GLY A 659 22.44 -14.03 2.07
CA GLY A 659 22.13 -14.34 3.47
C GLY A 659 22.73 -15.66 3.94
N ARG A 660 23.21 -15.69 5.18
CA ARG A 660 23.75 -16.88 5.87
C ARG A 660 22.64 -17.82 6.35
N LEU A 661 21.52 -17.24 6.78
CA LEU A 661 20.29 -17.95 7.08
C LEU A 661 19.27 -17.69 5.97
N LEU A 662 18.76 -18.76 5.36
CA LEU A 662 17.61 -18.72 4.46
C LEU A 662 16.38 -19.31 5.17
N VAL A 663 15.33 -18.50 5.33
CA VAL A 663 14.02 -18.94 5.83
C VAL A 663 13.09 -19.11 4.64
N LEU A 664 12.92 -20.36 4.20
CA LEU A 664 12.16 -20.70 3.00
C LEU A 664 10.70 -20.95 3.38
N GLN A 665 9.85 -19.93 3.21
CA GLN A 665 8.51 -19.90 3.79
C GLN A 665 7.51 -20.78 3.02
N ASN A 666 7.46 -20.68 1.70
CA ASN A 666 6.47 -21.39 0.88
C ASN A 666 6.98 -21.98 -0.45
N PRO A 667 8.17 -22.59 -0.56
CA PRO A 667 8.58 -23.28 -1.78
C PRO A 667 7.83 -24.62 -1.94
N TRP A 668 6.50 -24.62 -1.95
CA TRP A 668 5.66 -25.82 -1.89
C TRP A 668 5.58 -26.56 -3.22
N VAL A 669 5.60 -25.82 -4.33
CA VAL A 669 5.46 -26.32 -5.70
C VAL A 669 6.76 -26.14 -6.44
N MET A 670 7.46 -27.23 -6.75
CA MET A 670 8.77 -27.17 -7.41
C MET A 670 8.97 -28.32 -8.38
N ASN A 671 9.46 -28.02 -9.58
CA ASN A 671 9.93 -29.04 -10.52
C ASN A 671 11.36 -29.53 -10.17
N ALA A 672 11.80 -30.59 -10.83
CA ALA A 672 13.12 -31.20 -10.57
C ALA A 672 14.31 -30.24 -10.78
N GLU A 673 14.25 -29.33 -11.75
CA GLU A 673 15.32 -28.36 -11.99
C GLU A 673 15.40 -27.32 -10.88
N GLN A 674 14.27 -26.74 -10.48
CA GLN A 674 14.20 -25.80 -9.38
C GLN A 674 14.70 -26.43 -8.07
N ARG A 675 14.39 -27.72 -7.80
CA ARG A 675 14.91 -28.44 -6.64
C ARG A 675 16.43 -28.59 -6.68
N ARG A 676 17.01 -28.92 -7.84
CA ARG A 676 18.48 -28.98 -8.01
C ARG A 676 19.13 -27.61 -7.78
N GLN A 677 18.59 -26.57 -8.38
CA GLN A 677 19.07 -25.19 -8.20
C GLN A 677 19.01 -24.76 -6.74
N LEU A 678 17.89 -25.01 -6.06
CA LEU A 678 17.74 -24.67 -4.65
C LEU A 678 18.72 -25.44 -3.77
N LYS A 679 18.89 -26.75 -4.01
CA LYS A 679 19.85 -27.60 -3.29
C LYS A 679 21.29 -27.09 -3.44
N GLN A 680 21.65 -26.60 -4.62
CA GLN A 680 22.94 -25.95 -4.86
C GLN A 680 23.04 -24.60 -4.14
N ALA A 681 22.02 -23.76 -4.24
CA ALA A 681 22.00 -22.42 -3.66
C ALA A 681 22.02 -22.38 -2.12
N VAL A 682 21.66 -23.49 -1.48
CA VAL A 682 21.61 -23.62 -0.01
C VAL A 682 22.78 -24.40 0.59
N ALA A 683 23.66 -24.98 -0.24
CA ALA A 683 24.65 -25.98 0.20
C ALA A 683 25.62 -25.48 1.29
N ASP A 684 25.99 -24.20 1.26
CA ASP A 684 26.90 -23.56 2.20
C ASP A 684 26.19 -22.78 3.31
N LYS A 685 24.86 -22.80 3.33
CA LYS A 685 24.03 -21.94 4.19
C LYS A 685 23.33 -22.73 5.28
N PHE A 686 22.85 -22.01 6.29
CA PHE A 686 21.88 -22.57 7.21
C PHE A 686 20.47 -22.35 6.65
N VAL A 687 19.62 -23.38 6.69
CA VAL A 687 18.27 -23.31 6.13
C VAL A 687 17.22 -23.58 7.20
N LEU A 688 16.23 -22.71 7.26
CA LEU A 688 14.95 -22.98 7.93
C LEU A 688 13.92 -23.35 6.86
N TRP A 689 13.60 -24.64 6.78
CA TRP A 689 12.54 -25.18 5.94
C TRP A 689 11.19 -25.03 6.63
N CYS A 690 10.27 -24.26 6.03
CA CYS A 690 8.95 -24.04 6.61
C CYS A 690 7.88 -24.90 5.94
N HIS A 691 7.04 -25.50 6.79
CA HIS A 691 5.80 -26.20 6.45
C HIS A 691 5.97 -27.39 5.50
N ALA A 692 5.96 -27.16 4.19
CA ALA A 692 5.82 -28.23 3.19
C ALA A 692 6.68 -28.01 1.92
N PRO A 693 8.01 -27.83 2.03
CA PRO A 693 8.84 -27.58 0.85
C PRO A 693 8.76 -28.71 -0.17
N ALA A 694 8.54 -28.37 -1.44
CA ALA A 694 8.54 -29.28 -2.58
C ALA A 694 7.64 -30.53 -2.45
N VAL A 695 6.54 -30.45 -1.69
CA VAL A 695 5.57 -31.56 -1.58
C VAL A 695 4.73 -31.73 -2.83
N LEU A 696 4.70 -30.74 -3.72
CA LEU A 696 4.00 -30.79 -5.00
C LEU A 696 4.97 -30.54 -6.15
N ASP A 697 4.92 -31.38 -7.18
CA ASP A 697 5.55 -31.15 -8.47
C ASP A 697 4.48 -30.70 -9.48
N PRO A 698 4.73 -29.65 -10.28
CA PRO A 698 3.73 -29.08 -11.17
C PRO A 698 3.29 -30.02 -12.30
N VAL A 699 3.97 -31.15 -12.50
CA VAL A 699 3.60 -32.18 -13.50
C VAL A 699 3.25 -33.50 -12.82
N GLN A 700 4.07 -33.96 -11.87
CA GLN A 700 3.89 -35.27 -11.25
C GLN A 700 2.82 -35.30 -10.13
N GLY A 701 2.39 -34.13 -9.64
CA GLY A 701 1.47 -34.05 -8.51
C GLY A 701 2.19 -34.20 -7.16
N VAL A 702 1.55 -34.82 -6.18
CA VAL A 702 2.09 -34.92 -4.80
C VAL A 702 3.30 -35.86 -4.77
N THR A 703 4.42 -35.38 -4.23
CA THR A 703 5.67 -36.16 -4.15
C THR A 703 6.46 -35.87 -2.87
N LEU A 704 6.15 -36.63 -1.80
CA LEU A 704 6.88 -36.50 -0.52
C LEU A 704 8.35 -36.93 -0.64
N ALA A 705 8.67 -37.85 -1.57
CA ALA A 705 10.04 -38.25 -1.85
C ALA A 705 10.88 -37.09 -2.41
N ALA A 706 10.31 -36.24 -3.28
CA ALA A 706 11.00 -35.06 -3.78
C ALA A 706 11.26 -34.02 -2.67
N SER A 707 10.31 -33.86 -1.74
CA SER A 707 10.49 -33.05 -0.53
C SER A 707 11.66 -33.57 0.31
N GLN A 708 11.74 -34.89 0.53
CA GLN A 708 12.83 -35.53 1.25
C GLN A 708 14.17 -35.38 0.52
N GLU A 709 14.21 -35.53 -0.81
CA GLU A 709 15.43 -35.39 -1.61
C GLU A 709 16.03 -33.98 -1.52
N LEU A 710 15.16 -32.96 -1.49
CA LEU A 710 15.54 -31.56 -1.38
C LEU A 710 15.98 -31.20 0.04
N THR A 711 15.15 -31.52 1.03
CA THR A 711 15.30 -31.01 2.41
C THR A 711 16.14 -31.92 3.30
N GLY A 712 16.23 -33.21 2.94
CA GLY A 712 16.73 -34.28 3.79
C GLY A 712 15.70 -34.84 4.76
N PHE A 713 14.56 -34.17 4.98
CA PHE A 713 13.54 -34.56 5.96
C PHE A 713 12.40 -35.33 5.29
N ALA A 714 12.13 -36.54 5.76
CA ALA A 714 10.94 -37.28 5.35
C ALA A 714 9.72 -36.73 6.10
N LEU A 715 8.61 -36.51 5.38
CA LEU A 715 7.39 -35.95 5.93
C LEU A 715 6.28 -36.99 5.92
N THR A 716 5.52 -37.05 7.01
CA THR A 716 4.27 -37.80 7.11
C THR A 716 3.13 -36.79 7.24
N ARG A 717 2.11 -36.89 6.40
CA ARG A 717 0.91 -36.05 6.56
C ARG A 717 0.22 -36.42 7.87
N LEU A 718 -0.22 -35.43 8.63
CA LEU A 718 -1.12 -35.66 9.74
C LEU A 718 -2.54 -35.86 9.20
N GLU A 719 -3.13 -37.02 9.51
CA GLU A 719 -4.49 -37.41 9.12
C GLU A 719 -5.41 -37.41 10.35
N GLY A 720 -6.69 -37.05 10.19
CA GLY A 720 -7.68 -37.04 11.27
C GLY A 720 -8.76 -35.98 11.09
N GLU A 721 -9.89 -36.13 11.81
CA GLU A 721 -11.01 -35.17 11.76
C GLU A 721 -10.69 -33.83 12.45
N THR A 722 -9.75 -33.81 13.40
CA THR A 722 -9.32 -32.59 14.12
C THR A 722 -7.82 -32.36 13.94
N SER A 723 -7.45 -31.26 13.28
CA SER A 723 -6.05 -30.82 13.17
C SER A 723 -5.51 -30.38 14.54
N PRO A 724 -4.25 -30.69 14.91
CA PRO A 724 -3.67 -30.16 16.14
C PRO A 724 -3.64 -28.63 16.13
N GLU A 725 -3.97 -28.04 17.28
CA GLU A 725 -4.10 -26.58 17.46
C GLU A 725 -2.92 -25.98 18.25
N THR A 726 -1.93 -26.79 18.62
CA THR A 726 -0.74 -26.36 19.37
C THR A 726 0.48 -27.18 18.95
N VAL A 727 1.65 -26.58 19.13
CA VAL A 727 2.97 -27.23 19.06
C VAL A 727 3.66 -27.03 20.40
N GLN A 728 4.22 -28.09 20.96
CA GLN A 728 4.83 -28.11 22.29
C GLN A 728 6.34 -28.30 22.20
N ALA A 729 7.11 -27.38 22.77
CA ALA A 729 8.56 -27.52 22.81
C ALA A 729 8.97 -28.70 23.70
N THR A 730 9.98 -29.45 23.26
CA THR A 730 10.62 -30.48 24.09
C THR A 730 11.48 -29.81 25.18
N ALA A 731 11.99 -30.59 26.13
CA ALA A 731 12.96 -30.07 27.11
C ALA A 731 14.18 -29.43 26.41
N ARG A 732 14.65 -30.08 25.34
CA ARG A 732 15.74 -29.57 24.51
C ARG A 732 15.38 -28.29 23.77
N GLY A 733 14.17 -28.22 23.18
CA GLY A 733 13.68 -27.00 22.54
C GLY A 733 13.65 -25.81 23.50
N ARG A 734 13.18 -26.02 24.74
CA ARG A 734 13.15 -24.97 25.78
C ARG A 734 14.55 -24.57 26.23
N GLU A 735 15.47 -25.51 26.38
CA GLU A 735 16.89 -25.24 26.68
C GLU A 735 17.53 -24.34 25.62
N LEU A 736 17.18 -24.56 24.34
CA LEU A 736 17.60 -23.74 23.21
C LEU A 736 16.81 -22.43 23.04
N GLY A 737 15.85 -22.16 23.94
CA GLY A 737 15.15 -20.89 24.03
C GLY A 737 13.78 -20.83 23.34
N LEU A 738 13.22 -21.95 22.85
CA LEU A 738 11.86 -21.95 22.30
C LEU A 738 10.80 -21.71 23.39
N PRO A 739 9.66 -21.06 23.06
CA PRO A 739 8.53 -20.95 23.97
C PRO A 739 7.99 -22.36 24.31
N ALA A 740 7.36 -22.50 25.48
CA ALA A 740 6.85 -23.79 25.95
C ALA A 740 5.86 -24.42 24.96
N GLU A 741 4.99 -23.60 24.37
CA GLU A 741 4.09 -23.98 23.30
C GLU A 741 3.70 -22.75 22.44
N TRP A 742 3.15 -23.00 21.25
CA TRP A 742 2.55 -21.96 20.42
C TRP A 742 1.40 -22.49 19.57
N ALA A 743 0.46 -21.61 19.27
CA ALA A 743 -0.80 -21.97 18.63
C ALA A 743 -0.67 -22.26 17.12
N VAL A 744 -1.52 -23.17 16.66
CA VAL A 744 -1.84 -23.44 15.25
C VAL A 744 -3.33 -23.25 15.06
N ARG A 745 -3.74 -22.66 13.93
CA ARG A 745 -5.16 -22.39 13.69
C ARG A 745 -5.94 -23.70 13.58
N LYS A 746 -7.12 -23.70 14.17
CA LYS A 746 -8.10 -24.78 14.03
C LYS A 746 -8.43 -25.06 12.56
N ASN A 747 -8.69 -26.33 12.26
CA ASN A 747 -9.05 -26.84 10.92
C ASN A 747 -8.00 -26.49 9.85
N THR A 748 -6.71 -26.56 10.20
CA THR A 748 -5.64 -26.33 9.24
C THR A 748 -5.59 -27.49 8.23
N PRO A 749 -5.72 -27.22 6.91
CA PRO A 749 -6.07 -28.25 5.92
C PRO A 749 -4.89 -29.15 5.51
N LEU A 750 -3.67 -28.77 5.87
CA LEU A 750 -2.45 -29.51 5.53
C LEU A 750 -1.44 -29.32 6.67
N LEU A 751 -1.09 -30.40 7.35
CA LEU A 751 -0.05 -30.42 8.38
C LEU A 751 0.79 -31.69 8.21
N PHE A 752 2.03 -31.61 8.68
CA PHE A 752 3.00 -32.69 8.59
C PHE A 752 3.67 -32.96 9.93
N ALA A 753 4.05 -34.20 10.16
CA ALA A 753 5.09 -34.58 11.09
C ALA A 753 6.38 -34.87 10.32
N VAL A 754 7.51 -34.60 10.96
CA VAL A 754 8.84 -34.94 10.44
C VAL A 754 9.23 -36.31 10.96
N GLN A 755 9.61 -37.22 10.06
CA GLN A 755 10.18 -38.50 10.46
C GLN A 755 11.61 -38.30 10.95
N THR A 756 11.89 -38.77 12.16
CA THR A 756 13.15 -38.55 12.84
C THR A 756 14.13 -39.71 12.63
N THR A 757 15.40 -39.38 12.76
CA THR A 757 16.54 -40.31 12.77
C THR A 757 17.28 -40.17 14.11
N PRO A 758 18.13 -41.14 14.51
CA PRO A 758 18.86 -41.05 15.78
C PRO A 758 19.78 -39.83 15.92
N THR A 759 20.15 -39.18 14.82
CA THR A 759 21.00 -37.98 14.80
C THR A 759 20.21 -36.67 14.93
N ASP A 760 18.88 -36.74 15.00
CA ASP A 760 18.02 -35.56 15.03
C ASP A 760 17.82 -35.02 16.44
N GLU A 761 17.87 -33.69 16.56
CA GLU A 761 17.40 -33.00 17.76
C GLU A 761 15.93 -32.59 17.54
N VAL A 762 15.00 -33.27 18.20
CA VAL A 762 13.57 -32.91 18.19
C VAL A 762 13.34 -31.76 19.17
N LEU A 763 13.00 -30.60 18.64
CA LEU A 763 12.86 -29.36 19.40
C LEU A 763 11.41 -29.09 19.81
N ALA A 764 10.44 -29.55 19.04
CA ALA A 764 9.04 -29.47 19.40
C ALA A 764 8.22 -30.58 18.73
N CYS A 765 7.11 -30.95 19.37
CA CYS A 765 6.21 -32.01 18.96
C CYS A 765 4.78 -31.50 18.83
N TRP A 766 4.02 -32.20 18.01
CA TRP A 766 2.56 -32.19 18.05
C TRP A 766 2.07 -32.84 19.36
N PRO A 767 0.80 -32.64 19.76
CA PRO A 767 0.25 -33.18 21.01
C PRO A 767 0.31 -34.71 21.14
N ASP A 768 0.34 -35.43 20.02
CA ASP A 768 0.47 -36.88 19.95
C ASP A 768 1.92 -37.38 20.09
N GLY A 769 2.88 -36.46 20.24
CA GLY A 769 4.31 -36.73 20.34
C GLY A 769 5.05 -36.74 19.00
N ALA A 770 4.36 -36.67 17.85
CA ALA A 770 5.00 -36.64 16.55
C ALA A 770 5.85 -35.35 16.37
N ALA A 771 7.01 -35.45 15.73
CA ALA A 771 7.92 -34.31 15.64
C ALA A 771 7.39 -33.20 14.72
N ALA A 772 7.36 -31.96 15.22
CA ALA A 772 6.93 -30.77 14.49
C ALA A 772 8.11 -29.85 14.13
N VAL A 773 9.13 -29.79 14.98
CA VAL A 773 10.33 -28.98 14.77
C VAL A 773 11.57 -29.83 15.01
N VAL A 774 12.43 -29.93 14.00
CA VAL A 774 13.61 -30.81 14.02
C VAL A 774 14.85 -30.06 13.54
N LEU A 775 15.95 -30.17 14.28
CA LEU A 775 17.27 -29.69 13.89
C LEU A 775 18.15 -30.87 13.43
N ARG A 776 18.75 -30.74 12.24
CA ARG A 776 19.71 -31.70 11.68
C ARG A 776 20.81 -30.96 10.91
N GLY A 777 22.05 -31.04 11.41
CA GLY A 777 23.20 -30.40 10.75
C GLY A 777 22.98 -28.90 10.54
N LYS A 778 23.06 -28.44 9.28
CA LYS A 778 22.84 -27.03 8.89
C LYS A 778 21.38 -26.70 8.54
N ALA A 779 20.42 -27.53 8.94
CA ALA A 779 19.02 -27.33 8.61
C ALA A 779 18.11 -27.49 9.82
N LEU A 780 17.13 -26.60 9.91
CA LEU A 780 16.00 -26.71 10.81
C LEU A 780 14.74 -26.88 9.96
N PHE A 781 13.91 -27.86 10.31
CA PHE A 781 12.59 -28.03 9.71
C PHE A 781 11.52 -27.62 10.72
N CYS A 782 10.59 -26.76 10.31
CA CYS A 782 9.42 -26.37 11.10
C CYS A 782 8.15 -26.71 10.33
N ALA A 783 7.43 -27.75 10.74
CA ALA A 783 6.18 -28.18 10.12
C ALA A 783 4.98 -27.28 10.50
N SER A 784 5.13 -26.46 11.55
CA SER A 784 4.10 -25.50 11.97
C SER A 784 3.99 -24.31 11.02
N PRO A 785 2.79 -23.86 10.66
CA PRO A 785 2.60 -22.60 9.95
C PRO A 785 3.01 -21.35 10.75
N GLN A 786 3.01 -21.42 12.08
CA GLN A 786 3.37 -20.28 12.93
C GLN A 786 4.87 -20.32 13.26
N LEU A 787 5.56 -19.19 13.02
CA LEU A 787 6.98 -19.03 13.35
C LEU A 787 7.13 -18.13 14.59
N PRO A 788 7.43 -18.68 15.79
CA PRO A 788 7.77 -17.83 16.94
C PRO A 788 9.12 -17.15 16.71
N ARG A 789 9.30 -15.94 17.28
CA ARG A 789 10.57 -15.18 17.12
C ARG A 789 11.77 -15.96 17.66
N GLU A 790 11.56 -16.77 18.69
CA GLU A 790 12.61 -17.55 19.35
C GLU A 790 13.14 -18.63 18.40
N LEU A 791 12.28 -19.18 17.53
CA LEU A 791 12.71 -20.13 16.49
C LEU A 791 13.56 -19.44 15.43
N LEU A 792 13.17 -18.23 14.98
CA LEU A 792 13.98 -17.44 14.05
C LEU A 792 15.32 -17.04 14.67
N ARG A 793 15.32 -16.65 15.95
CA ARG A 793 16.54 -16.33 16.71
C ARG A 793 17.44 -17.55 16.89
N LEU A 794 16.88 -18.72 17.21
CA LEU A 794 17.61 -19.97 17.29
C LEU A 794 18.26 -20.29 15.93
N ALA A 795 17.50 -20.23 14.83
CA ALA A 795 18.03 -20.45 13.49
C ALA A 795 19.15 -19.46 13.14
N ALA A 796 18.99 -18.17 13.50
CA ALA A 796 20.01 -17.15 13.27
C ALA A 796 21.30 -17.45 14.06
N ARG A 797 21.17 -17.88 15.33
CA ARG A 797 22.31 -18.26 16.17
C ARG A 797 23.04 -19.48 15.61
N GLN A 798 22.32 -20.51 15.16
CA GLN A 798 22.89 -21.69 14.50
C GLN A 798 23.58 -21.37 13.17
N ALA A 799 23.07 -20.37 12.45
CA ALA A 799 23.66 -19.85 11.22
C ALA A 799 24.90 -18.95 11.45
N GLY A 800 25.31 -18.74 12.71
CA GLY A 800 26.40 -17.84 13.06
C GLY A 800 26.10 -16.36 12.80
N VAL A 801 24.82 -15.98 12.73
CA VAL A 801 24.40 -14.59 12.58
C VAL A 801 24.60 -13.85 13.89
N HIS A 802 25.16 -12.65 13.82
CA HIS A 802 25.31 -11.77 14.98
C HIS A 802 23.94 -11.29 15.45
N LEU A 803 23.59 -11.60 16.70
CA LEU A 803 22.41 -11.10 17.38
C LEU A 803 22.79 -9.82 18.12
N TYR A 804 22.21 -8.69 17.71
CA TYR A 804 22.40 -7.40 18.37
C TYR A 804 21.69 -7.35 19.72
N THR A 805 20.62 -8.09 19.94
CA THR A 805 19.95 -8.12 21.24
C THR A 805 19.17 -9.42 21.43
N ASP A 806 19.01 -9.82 22.70
CA ASP A 806 18.07 -10.88 23.10
C ASP A 806 16.73 -10.28 23.57
N ASP A 807 16.71 -8.97 23.87
CA ASP A 807 15.52 -8.24 24.30
C ASP A 807 14.52 -8.11 23.16
N GLU A 808 13.24 -8.02 23.50
CA GLU A 808 12.20 -7.79 22.51
C GLU A 808 12.19 -6.32 22.10
N CYS A 809 12.54 -6.06 20.85
CA CYS A 809 12.37 -4.78 20.19
C CYS A 809 12.28 -5.01 18.69
N VAL A 810 11.75 -4.03 17.95
CA VAL A 810 11.90 -3.99 16.50
C VAL A 810 13.33 -3.53 16.18
N LEU A 811 14.03 -4.29 15.34
CA LEU A 811 15.42 -4.03 14.98
C LEU A 811 15.66 -4.07 13.47
N TYR A 812 16.27 -3.00 12.95
CA TYR A 812 16.82 -2.94 11.60
C TYR A 812 18.26 -2.43 11.65
N SER A 813 19.14 -2.96 10.79
CA SER A 813 20.54 -2.52 10.73
C SER A 813 21.17 -2.81 9.38
N ASP A 814 22.01 -1.89 8.90
CA ASP A 814 22.90 -2.04 7.74
C ASP A 814 24.38 -2.24 8.15
N GLY A 815 24.63 -2.49 9.44
CA GLY A 815 25.97 -2.61 10.02
C GLY A 815 26.65 -1.27 10.34
N VAL A 816 26.07 -0.14 9.94
CA VAL A 816 26.53 1.21 10.33
C VAL A 816 25.53 1.88 11.26
N ASN A 817 24.23 1.74 10.99
CA ASN A 817 23.15 2.23 11.83
C ASN A 817 22.38 1.05 12.41
N ILE A 818 22.02 1.13 13.68
CA ILE A 818 21.13 0.19 14.37
C ILE A 818 19.89 0.98 14.79
N LEU A 819 18.76 0.69 14.14
CA LEU A 819 17.45 1.19 14.58
C LEU A 819 16.87 0.21 15.59
N VAL A 820 16.50 0.74 16.75
CA VAL A 820 15.74 0.05 17.80
C VAL A 820 14.43 0.78 17.99
N HIS A 821 13.34 0.04 18.01
CA HIS A 821 12.02 0.58 18.34
C HIS A 821 11.35 -0.31 19.39
N ALA A 822 10.98 0.30 20.52
CA ALA A 822 10.58 -0.41 21.72
C ALA A 822 9.15 -0.96 21.62
N THR A 823 8.99 -2.27 21.82
CA THR A 823 7.66 -2.93 21.86
C THR A 823 7.04 -2.94 23.26
N LYS A 824 7.82 -2.54 24.26
CA LYS A 824 7.42 -2.36 25.67
C LYS A 824 8.35 -1.34 26.33
N GLU A 825 7.93 -0.80 27.46
CA GLU A 825 8.81 0.00 28.31
C GLU A 825 9.88 -0.88 28.96
N GLY A 826 11.11 -0.38 29.02
CA GLY A 826 12.22 -1.02 29.72
C GLY A 826 13.54 -0.97 28.94
N PRO A 827 14.58 -1.64 29.47
CA PRO A 827 15.87 -1.67 28.84
C PRO A 827 15.89 -2.55 27.58
N VAL A 828 16.62 -2.08 26.56
CA VAL A 828 17.12 -2.88 25.44
C VAL A 828 18.64 -2.84 25.49
N THR A 829 19.26 -4.02 25.59
CA THR A 829 20.72 -4.17 25.60
C THR A 829 21.19 -4.58 24.22
N LEU A 830 21.95 -3.69 23.57
CA LEU A 830 22.64 -3.95 22.32
C LEU A 830 24.02 -4.56 22.56
N ARG A 831 24.35 -5.62 21.83
CA ARG A 831 25.66 -6.28 21.74
C ARG A 831 26.23 -5.99 20.37
N LEU A 832 27.42 -5.39 20.31
CA LEU A 832 28.04 -4.96 19.08
C LEU A 832 29.02 -6.03 18.56
N PRO A 833 29.18 -6.16 17.23
CA PRO A 833 30.08 -7.16 16.65
C PRO A 833 31.56 -6.87 16.97
N GLN A 834 31.89 -5.62 17.28
CA GLN A 834 33.20 -5.16 17.73
C GLN A 834 33.03 -3.93 18.65
N ALA A 835 34.09 -3.55 19.35
CA ALA A 835 34.09 -2.30 20.11
C ALA A 835 33.96 -1.12 19.13
N SER A 836 33.02 -0.20 19.40
CA SER A 836 32.81 0.97 18.54
C SER A 836 32.44 2.20 19.36
N MET A 837 32.84 3.37 18.88
CA MET A 837 32.30 4.64 19.38
C MET A 837 30.86 4.78 18.89
N LEU A 838 29.97 5.30 19.73
CA LEU A 838 28.53 5.34 19.44
C LEU A 838 28.02 6.77 19.48
N SER A 839 27.17 7.13 18.53
CA SER A 839 26.43 8.39 18.55
C SER A 839 24.97 8.16 18.20
N ASP A 840 24.12 9.10 18.60
CA ASP A 840 22.75 9.18 18.09
C ASP A 840 22.82 9.60 16.62
N ALA A 841 22.16 8.87 15.73
CA ALA A 841 22.19 9.15 14.29
C ALA A 841 21.37 10.39 13.90
N ILE A 842 20.47 10.85 14.77
CA ILE A 842 19.53 11.95 14.52
C ILE A 842 20.17 13.31 14.82
N ASN A 843 20.93 13.41 15.91
CA ASN A 843 21.54 14.66 16.34
C ASN A 843 23.08 14.62 16.42
N GLY A 844 23.70 13.46 16.17
CA GLY A 844 25.15 13.28 16.19
C GLY A 844 25.80 13.29 17.58
N GLN A 845 25.02 13.41 18.66
CA GLN A 845 25.58 13.46 20.01
C GLN A 845 26.22 12.11 20.37
N PRO A 846 27.44 12.10 20.94
CA PRO A 846 28.05 10.88 21.44
C PRO A 846 27.18 10.23 22.51
N LEU A 847 26.88 8.95 22.34
CA LEU A 847 26.19 8.12 23.34
C LEU A 847 27.20 7.49 24.31
N THR A 848 28.46 7.39 23.91
CA THR A 848 29.56 6.84 24.72
C THR A 848 30.80 7.72 24.61
N SER A 849 31.58 7.82 25.69
CA SER A 849 32.86 8.53 25.71
C SER A 849 34.04 7.68 25.24
N THR A 850 33.86 6.35 25.25
CA THR A 850 34.85 5.36 24.80
C THR A 850 34.16 4.29 23.96
N ALA A 851 34.95 3.52 23.21
CA ALA A 851 34.42 2.44 22.40
C ALA A 851 33.81 1.35 23.30
N GLN A 852 32.60 0.92 22.97
CA GLN A 852 31.86 -0.08 23.74
C GLN A 852 31.56 -1.31 22.89
N THR A 853 31.47 -2.48 23.52
CA THR A 853 30.91 -3.70 22.90
C THR A 853 29.45 -3.91 23.26
N THR A 854 28.92 -3.12 24.20
CA THR A 854 27.55 -3.21 24.70
C THR A 854 26.99 -1.80 24.92
N LEU A 855 25.74 -1.57 24.55
CA LEU A 855 25.01 -0.33 24.85
C LEU A 855 23.66 -0.69 25.48
N ARG A 856 23.35 -0.13 26.65
CA ARG A 856 22.03 -0.24 27.26
C ARG A 856 21.24 1.02 26.94
N LEU A 857 20.03 0.84 26.41
CA LEU A 857 19.06 1.89 26.14
C LEU A 857 17.83 1.66 27.02
N ASP A 858 17.52 2.57 27.93
CA ASP A 858 16.26 2.53 28.67
C ASP A 858 15.20 3.29 27.85
N LEU A 859 14.19 2.56 27.34
CA LEU A 859 13.24 3.06 26.34
C LEU A 859 11.81 3.03 26.88
N ARG A 860 10.99 4.01 26.48
CA ARG A 860 9.54 4.01 26.67
C ARG A 860 8.87 3.13 25.60
N PHE A 861 7.67 2.61 25.87
CA PHE A 861 6.88 1.92 24.84
C PHE A 861 6.71 2.79 23.59
N GLY A 862 7.09 2.26 22.43
CA GLY A 862 7.04 2.95 21.15
C GLY A 862 8.17 3.92 20.88
N GLU A 863 9.14 4.06 21.78
CA GLU A 863 10.28 4.94 21.56
C GLU A 863 11.25 4.37 20.52
N THR A 864 11.67 5.22 19.59
CA THR A 864 12.64 4.90 18.54
C THR A 864 13.99 5.52 18.86
N ARG A 865 15.06 4.76 18.66
CA ARG A 865 16.46 5.23 18.66
C ARG A 865 17.19 4.67 17.46
N ILE A 866 18.02 5.51 16.84
CA ILE A 866 18.94 5.09 15.78
C ILE A 866 20.37 5.34 16.26
N VAL A 867 21.10 4.27 16.50
CA VAL A 867 22.49 4.31 16.98
C VAL A 867 23.42 4.17 15.79
N ARG A 868 24.32 5.14 15.61
CA ARG A 868 25.38 5.09 14.61
C ARG A 868 26.66 4.52 15.21
N LEU A 869 27.23 3.56 14.51
CA LEU A 869 28.50 2.90 14.83
C LEU A 869 29.64 3.65 14.13
N HIS A 870 30.66 4.00 14.91
CA HIS A 870 31.93 4.52 14.42
C HIS A 870 33.00 3.48 14.77
N PRO A 871 33.44 2.68 13.78
CA PRO A 871 34.35 1.55 13.99
C PRO A 871 35.73 1.98 14.51
#